data_AF-A0A8S1YHJ6-F1
#
_entry.id   AF-A0A8S1YHJ6-F1
#
_cell.length_a   1.000
_cell.length_b   1.000
_cell.length_c   1.000
_cell.angle_alpha   90.00
_cell.angle_beta   90.00
_cell.angle_gamma   90.00
#
_symmetry.space_group_name_H-M   'P 1'
#
loop_
_entity.id
_entity.type
_entity.pdbx_description
1 polymer ?
#
loop_
_entity_poly.entity_id
_entity_poly.type
_entity_poly.pdbx_seq_one_letter_code
_entity_poly.pdbx_strand_id
1 'polypeptide(L)'
;MNKMIEGNFEKQKQYQKQLQDIYDRCKKATTDIRQGLLGGNPIKMKNVDIMDIFNKIYRLTEEAGNAQAQKNQTKNQNNKGDKVEEQLIQYFKDILNEFIADIYLKLKEFQGEKKSVLIIVSKTYHDYKAYSYWLYKMFYYLDKFAMPYVGTTLCSTSLKLFKEGYFDKCNKLILNTILQLIQETRKNGILLDKQIKQLIQLFSVMGSKEVELKYMKESGEYDYICKKQEDAQKYYKDNFQCYLLQETSKFYKDEIEDKQKFTTPEFVNWGNSIFKLELDICIECYPKSQQAIENKLKMILVKDQAARLVDSPTGVGYMLQYDRTDELKQLFQFIFRTKECITHIAKAYQTYFEQQGQLINNSIEQEPQQVKDGRQIHEAELYFNRMLEVMEKAQNILKNQLQDEPEIQKSYSGAFMMVINKNEKSPMWLAIYTDIIIRSEKGVNEMETDKRLSKIVSLFQLLYQRDVFFRHYQKFLSNRLLNQQLQNIQLEKQLLQKFKGETGTNVLTQLSSMINDIEQSNRFAQDQQISKDTKFDLNVFLLSQGCWPITTILDNVIKPIQIQNVLENYEKIYLGKHNGRILTWCFNMGQGELIYKLAADKYYLNVNTMQMIAFLLFNQATSFSIKNIQEMTKIDKIDLENSLIPFVCLKIIQREKQDVEDFSDENEVLKLNLGFNNRAKKMKLLPNPKMQPKRISKVKEQNQEELQQMEQINKQREFVVDSQLVRLMKSRKTIKHHELLENCQQMITIFKPDILFIKKRIENLIEREYIRRDEKDWNIYHYLN
;
A
#
# COMPACT_ATOMS: atom_id res chain seq x y z
N MET A 1 68.57 -11.79 -69.31
CA MET A 1 67.18 -11.29 -69.24
C MET A 1 66.19 -12.18 -69.99
N ASN A 2 66.37 -12.46 -71.29
CA ASN A 2 65.39 -13.27 -72.06
C ASN A 2 65.14 -14.70 -71.50
N LYS A 3 66.17 -15.42 -71.04
CA LYS A 3 65.99 -16.73 -70.37
C LYS A 3 65.25 -16.68 -69.01
N MET A 4 65.29 -15.54 -68.30
CA MET A 4 64.49 -15.36 -67.06
C MET A 4 63.03 -15.01 -67.38
N ILE A 5 62.79 -14.30 -68.48
CA ILE A 5 61.43 -13.92 -68.92
C ILE A 5 60.71 -15.15 -69.50
N GLU A 6 61.39 -15.99 -70.30
CA GLU A 6 60.85 -17.26 -70.80
C GLU A 6 60.56 -18.26 -69.67
N GLY A 7 61.46 -18.41 -68.70
CA GLY A 7 61.25 -19.27 -67.53
C GLY A 7 60.11 -18.80 -66.60
N ASN A 8 59.82 -17.50 -66.56
CA ASN A 8 58.64 -16.97 -65.86
C ASN A 8 57.34 -17.22 -66.65
N PHE A 9 57.37 -17.11 -67.98
CA PHE A 9 56.21 -17.40 -68.84
C PHE A 9 55.83 -18.89 -68.83
N GLU A 10 56.81 -19.81 -68.85
CA GLU A 10 56.55 -21.25 -68.75
C GLU A 10 56.00 -21.65 -67.37
N LYS A 11 56.57 -21.11 -66.29
CA LYS A 11 56.01 -21.27 -64.95
C LYS A 11 54.58 -20.75 -64.89
N GLN A 12 54.31 -19.55 -65.42
CA GLN A 12 52.96 -18.97 -65.43
C GLN A 12 51.95 -19.81 -66.23
N LYS A 13 52.35 -20.39 -67.37
CA LYS A 13 51.52 -21.36 -68.13
C LYS A 13 51.27 -22.66 -67.36
N GLN A 14 52.30 -23.21 -66.71
CA GLN A 14 52.18 -24.43 -65.91
C GLN A 14 51.27 -24.20 -64.70
N TYR A 15 51.37 -23.03 -64.06
CA TYR A 15 50.48 -22.59 -62.98
C TYR A 15 49.03 -22.39 -63.46
N GLN A 16 48.80 -21.74 -64.60
CA GLN A 16 47.45 -21.62 -65.17
C GLN A 16 46.83 -22.98 -65.51
N LYS A 17 47.64 -23.95 -65.96
CA LYS A 17 47.18 -25.31 -66.25
C LYS A 17 46.83 -26.09 -64.98
N GLN A 18 47.59 -25.91 -63.89
CA GLN A 18 47.25 -26.47 -62.57
C GLN A 18 45.99 -25.83 -61.99
N LEU A 19 45.82 -24.52 -62.17
CA LEU A 19 44.62 -23.80 -61.78
C LEU A 19 43.40 -24.37 -62.52
N GLN A 20 43.50 -24.56 -63.84
CA GLN A 20 42.44 -25.14 -64.67
C GLN A 20 42.08 -26.59 -64.27
N ASP A 21 43.06 -27.45 -63.96
CA ASP A 21 42.79 -28.81 -63.45
C ASP A 21 42.04 -28.80 -62.11
N ILE A 22 42.34 -27.84 -61.22
CA ILE A 22 41.60 -27.65 -59.98
C ILE A 22 40.18 -27.14 -60.27
N TYR A 23 40.02 -26.18 -61.17
CA TYR A 23 38.71 -25.70 -61.60
C TYR A 23 37.84 -26.84 -62.14
N ASP A 24 38.36 -27.69 -63.04
CA ASP A 24 37.60 -28.77 -63.66
C ASP A 24 37.21 -29.85 -62.63
N ARG A 25 38.09 -30.18 -61.69
CA ARG A 25 37.80 -31.13 -60.59
C ARG A 25 36.82 -30.57 -59.57
N CYS A 26 37.00 -29.31 -59.16
CA CYS A 26 36.07 -28.60 -58.30
C CYS A 26 34.69 -28.51 -58.95
N LYS A 27 34.61 -28.22 -60.26
CA LYS A 27 33.35 -28.16 -61.01
C LYS A 27 32.65 -29.51 -61.02
N LYS A 28 33.37 -30.60 -61.29
CA LYS A 28 32.80 -31.95 -61.24
C LYS A 28 32.26 -32.29 -59.85
N ALA A 29 33.09 -32.07 -58.82
CA ALA A 29 32.72 -32.33 -57.44
C ALA A 29 31.50 -31.50 -56.98
N THR A 30 31.52 -30.20 -57.22
CA THR A 30 30.42 -29.30 -56.83
C THR A 30 29.12 -29.58 -57.59
N THR A 31 29.21 -30.08 -58.83
CA THR A 31 28.06 -30.52 -59.64
C THR A 31 27.46 -31.82 -59.09
N ASP A 32 28.29 -32.79 -58.68
CA ASP A 32 27.84 -34.05 -58.06
C ASP A 32 27.11 -33.79 -56.72
N ILE A 33 27.65 -32.90 -55.87
CA ILE A 33 26.98 -32.49 -54.61
C ILE A 33 25.68 -31.74 -54.91
N ARG A 34 25.71 -30.81 -55.87
CA ARG A 34 24.54 -30.02 -56.30
C ARG A 34 23.41 -30.91 -56.81
N GLN A 35 23.71 -31.90 -57.65
CA GLN A 35 22.72 -32.86 -58.16
C GLN A 35 22.20 -33.80 -57.06
N GLY A 36 23.06 -34.25 -56.16
CA GLY A 36 22.67 -35.09 -55.02
C GLY A 36 21.66 -34.38 -54.10
N LEU A 37 21.97 -33.15 -53.69
CA LEU A 37 21.11 -32.34 -52.81
C LEU A 37 19.81 -31.93 -53.50
N LEU A 38 19.87 -31.44 -54.74
CA LEU A 38 18.66 -31.03 -55.47
C LEU A 38 17.74 -32.23 -55.81
N GLY A 39 18.29 -33.45 -55.94
CA GLY A 39 17.55 -34.68 -56.20
C GLY A 39 17.11 -35.46 -54.95
N GLY A 40 17.49 -35.03 -53.75
CA GLY A 40 17.17 -35.73 -52.49
C GLY A 40 17.95 -37.03 -52.26
N ASN A 41 19.06 -37.23 -52.97
CA ASN A 41 19.92 -38.41 -52.83
C ASN A 41 21.02 -38.16 -51.79
N PRO A 42 21.45 -39.18 -51.02
CA PRO A 42 22.58 -39.04 -50.11
C PRO A 42 23.84 -38.64 -50.88
N ILE A 43 24.63 -37.73 -50.30
CA ILE A 43 25.86 -37.20 -50.91
C ILE A 43 26.85 -38.35 -51.12
N LYS A 44 26.94 -38.86 -52.36
CA LYS A 44 27.85 -39.94 -52.76
C LYS A 44 29.20 -39.37 -53.18
N MET A 45 29.98 -38.88 -52.22
CA MET A 45 31.39 -38.55 -52.46
C MET A 45 32.30 -39.43 -51.65
N LYS A 46 33.39 -39.90 -52.27
CA LYS A 46 34.48 -40.55 -51.54
C LYS A 46 35.33 -39.45 -50.90
N ASN A 47 35.63 -39.58 -49.60
CA ASN A 47 36.54 -38.67 -48.88
C ASN A 47 37.89 -38.48 -49.61
N VAL A 48 38.31 -39.48 -50.41
CA VAL A 48 39.52 -39.46 -51.23
C VAL A 48 39.50 -38.32 -52.26
N ASP A 49 38.38 -38.07 -52.92
CA ASP A 49 38.26 -37.04 -53.97
C ASP A 49 38.28 -35.62 -53.37
N ILE A 50 37.67 -35.47 -52.18
CA ILE A 50 37.69 -34.20 -51.41
C ILE A 50 39.10 -33.91 -50.90
N MET A 51 39.80 -34.93 -50.40
CA MET A 51 41.18 -34.79 -49.91
C MET A 51 42.17 -34.52 -51.05
N ASP A 52 41.95 -35.05 -52.26
CA ASP A 52 42.79 -34.73 -53.44
C ASP A 52 42.64 -33.26 -53.85
N ILE A 53 41.40 -32.75 -53.93
CA ILE A 53 41.12 -31.32 -54.20
C ILE A 53 41.70 -30.43 -53.09
N PHE A 54 41.46 -30.80 -51.84
CA PHE A 54 41.99 -30.13 -50.65
C PHE A 54 43.52 -30.03 -50.65
N ASN A 55 44.22 -31.13 -50.96
CA ASN A 55 45.68 -31.17 -51.04
C ASN A 55 46.24 -30.37 -52.21
N LYS A 56 45.53 -30.30 -53.34
CA LYS A 56 45.93 -29.47 -54.49
C LYS A 56 45.76 -27.98 -54.24
N ILE A 57 44.66 -27.59 -53.59
CA ILE A 57 44.45 -26.20 -53.14
C ILE A 57 45.50 -25.83 -52.08
N TYR A 58 45.82 -26.74 -51.16
CA TYR A 58 46.92 -26.55 -50.20
C TYR A 58 48.25 -26.27 -50.89
N ARG A 59 48.66 -27.12 -51.86
CA ARG A 59 49.92 -26.91 -52.60
C ARG A 59 49.96 -25.57 -53.34
N LEU A 60 48.87 -25.19 -54.01
CA LEU A 60 48.81 -23.89 -54.70
C LEU A 60 48.86 -22.69 -53.75
N THR A 61 48.20 -22.79 -52.59
CA THR A 61 48.18 -21.69 -51.59
C THR A 61 49.51 -21.59 -50.83
N GLU A 62 50.18 -22.71 -50.55
CA GLU A 62 51.50 -22.76 -49.92
C GLU A 62 52.61 -22.26 -50.88
N GLU A 63 52.56 -22.65 -52.16
CA GLU A 63 53.49 -22.14 -53.19
C GLU A 63 53.32 -20.63 -53.42
N ALA A 64 52.08 -20.11 -53.40
CA ALA A 64 51.80 -18.69 -53.49
C ALA A 64 52.26 -17.90 -52.24
N GLY A 65 52.05 -18.45 -51.04
CA GLY A 65 52.48 -17.85 -49.77
C GLY A 65 54.01 -17.80 -49.62
N ASN A 66 54.71 -18.88 -50.00
CA ASN A 66 56.18 -18.94 -49.98
C ASN A 66 56.81 -17.97 -51.00
N ALA A 67 56.18 -17.78 -52.16
CA ALA A 67 56.62 -16.80 -53.17
C ALA A 67 56.45 -15.33 -52.71
N GLN A 68 55.51 -15.05 -51.81
CA GLN A 68 55.33 -13.72 -51.21
C GLN A 68 56.25 -13.47 -50.01
N ALA A 69 56.53 -14.49 -49.19
CA ALA A 69 57.49 -14.40 -48.08
C ALA A 69 58.91 -14.06 -48.57
N GLN A 70 59.31 -14.57 -49.75
CA GLN A 70 60.57 -14.21 -50.42
C GLN A 70 60.53 -12.79 -51.03
N LYS A 71 59.37 -12.26 -51.45
CA LYS A 71 59.24 -10.92 -52.05
C LYS A 71 59.20 -9.78 -51.02
N ASN A 72 58.80 -10.04 -49.78
CA ASN A 72 58.78 -9.01 -48.72
C ASN A 72 60.18 -8.56 -48.26
N GLN A 73 61.27 -9.18 -48.72
CA GLN A 73 62.64 -8.72 -48.50
C GLN A 73 63.16 -7.71 -49.55
N THR A 74 62.44 -7.50 -50.66
CA THR A 74 62.81 -6.51 -51.69
C THR A 74 61.60 -5.65 -52.03
N LYS A 75 61.53 -4.45 -51.42
CA LYS A 75 60.47 -3.48 -51.67
C LYS A 75 60.55 -2.86 -53.07
N ASN A 76 59.35 -2.54 -53.57
CA ASN A 76 59.03 -1.67 -54.71
C ASN A 76 59.23 -2.25 -56.11
N GLN A 77 58.16 -2.84 -56.65
CA GLN A 77 57.58 -2.41 -57.93
C GLN A 77 56.14 -2.93 -58.05
N ASN A 78 55.21 -2.01 -58.32
CA ASN A 78 53.87 -2.28 -58.83
C ASN A 78 53.99 -3.11 -60.11
N ASN A 79 53.48 -4.35 -60.14
CA ASN A 79 53.10 -5.04 -61.37
C ASN A 79 52.27 -6.31 -61.09
N LYS A 80 50.99 -6.24 -61.49
CA LYS A 80 50.18 -7.31 -62.11
C LYS A 80 50.44 -8.75 -61.64
N GLY A 81 50.20 -8.99 -60.37
CA GLY A 81 49.95 -10.32 -59.80
C GLY A 81 48.58 -10.32 -59.14
N ASP A 82 47.53 -10.05 -59.91
CA ASP A 82 46.14 -10.22 -59.47
C ASP A 82 45.97 -11.65 -58.96
N LYS A 83 45.62 -11.74 -57.68
CA LYS A 83 45.95 -12.86 -56.80
C LYS A 83 45.12 -14.09 -57.14
N VAL A 84 45.78 -15.22 -57.31
CA VAL A 84 45.15 -16.55 -57.48
C VAL A 84 44.11 -16.83 -56.37
N GLU A 85 44.36 -16.35 -55.16
CA GLU A 85 43.42 -16.44 -54.04
C GLU A 85 42.11 -15.67 -54.32
N GLU A 86 42.18 -14.49 -54.94
CA GLU A 86 40.99 -13.71 -55.32
C GLU A 86 40.17 -14.40 -56.42
N GLN A 87 40.83 -15.07 -57.38
CA GLN A 87 40.16 -15.84 -58.43
C GLN A 87 39.46 -17.09 -57.87
N LEU A 88 40.08 -17.79 -56.92
CA LEU A 88 39.49 -18.94 -56.24
C LEU A 88 38.33 -18.52 -55.31
N ILE A 89 38.43 -17.36 -54.65
CA ILE A 89 37.32 -16.79 -53.86
C ILE A 89 36.17 -16.38 -54.79
N GLN A 90 36.46 -15.74 -55.92
CA GLN A 90 35.41 -15.38 -56.88
C GLN A 90 34.70 -16.62 -57.41
N TYR A 91 35.45 -17.68 -57.73
CA TYR A 91 34.87 -18.96 -58.13
C TYR A 91 33.99 -19.60 -57.05
N PHE A 92 34.44 -19.57 -55.79
CA PHE A 92 33.63 -20.01 -54.66
C PHE A 92 32.30 -19.24 -54.57
N LYS A 93 32.32 -17.93 -54.79
CA LYS A 93 31.10 -17.10 -54.82
C LYS A 93 30.19 -17.47 -56.01
N ASP A 94 30.75 -17.68 -57.19
CA ASP A 94 30.00 -18.00 -58.41
C ASP A 94 29.25 -19.34 -58.28
N ILE A 95 29.91 -20.38 -57.76
CA ILE A 95 29.29 -21.69 -57.51
C ILE A 95 28.13 -21.59 -56.51
N LEU A 96 28.33 -20.84 -55.43
CA LEU A 96 27.28 -20.63 -54.43
C LEU A 96 26.10 -19.85 -55.03
N ASN A 97 26.34 -18.84 -55.85
CA ASN A 97 25.30 -18.06 -56.51
C ASN A 97 24.49 -18.90 -57.51
N GLU A 98 25.13 -19.80 -58.27
CA GLU A 98 24.42 -20.75 -59.13
C GLU A 98 23.49 -21.67 -58.33
N PHE A 99 23.96 -22.21 -57.20
CA PHE A 99 23.14 -23.05 -56.34
C PHE A 99 21.98 -22.28 -55.69
N ILE A 100 22.22 -21.03 -55.28
CA ILE A 100 21.17 -20.14 -54.76
C ILE A 100 20.10 -19.86 -55.83
N ALA A 101 20.50 -19.65 -57.08
CA ALA A 101 19.58 -19.42 -58.19
C ALA A 101 18.65 -20.63 -58.42
N ASP A 102 19.18 -21.85 -58.39
CA ASP A 102 18.39 -23.09 -58.52
C ASP A 102 17.39 -23.27 -57.37
N ILE A 103 17.84 -23.02 -56.14
CA ILE A 103 16.97 -23.09 -54.96
C ILE A 103 15.85 -22.03 -55.04
N TYR A 104 16.17 -20.84 -55.53
CA TYR A 104 15.19 -19.77 -55.70
C TYR A 104 14.17 -20.07 -56.81
N LEU A 105 14.62 -20.68 -57.91
CA LEU A 105 13.74 -21.17 -58.99
C LEU A 105 12.73 -22.19 -58.46
N LYS A 106 13.20 -23.19 -57.70
CA LYS A 106 12.34 -24.18 -57.04
C LYS A 106 11.28 -23.55 -56.14
N LEU A 107 11.61 -22.46 -55.44
CA LEU A 107 10.65 -21.75 -54.61
C LEU A 107 9.65 -20.93 -55.44
N LYS A 108 10.07 -20.31 -56.55
CA LYS A 108 9.20 -19.56 -57.46
C LYS A 108 8.20 -20.43 -58.23
N GLU A 109 8.62 -21.62 -58.62
CA GLU A 109 7.77 -22.58 -59.36
C GLU A 109 6.72 -23.24 -58.45
N PHE A 110 6.87 -23.13 -57.14
CA PHE A 110 5.97 -23.77 -56.18
C PHE A 110 4.69 -22.94 -55.96
N GLN A 111 3.54 -23.47 -56.39
CA GLN A 111 2.20 -22.88 -56.16
C GLN A 111 1.36 -23.64 -55.10
N GLY A 112 1.99 -24.45 -54.25
CA GLY A 112 1.29 -25.28 -53.26
C GLY A 112 0.83 -24.54 -51.99
N GLU A 113 0.21 -25.28 -51.08
CA GLU A 113 -0.29 -24.77 -49.79
C GLU A 113 0.80 -24.05 -48.96
N LYS A 114 0.36 -23.09 -48.13
CA LYS A 114 1.23 -22.22 -47.32
C LYS A 114 2.20 -22.98 -46.40
N LYS A 115 1.75 -24.08 -45.77
CA LYS A 115 2.61 -24.93 -44.93
C LYS A 115 3.71 -25.60 -45.75
N SER A 116 3.39 -26.03 -46.96
CA SER A 116 4.33 -26.68 -47.88
C SER A 116 5.44 -25.73 -48.33
N VAL A 117 5.17 -24.42 -48.43
CA VAL A 117 6.21 -23.40 -48.69
C VAL A 117 7.24 -23.36 -47.57
N LEU A 118 6.83 -23.42 -46.31
CA LEU A 118 7.75 -23.41 -45.17
C LEU A 118 8.59 -24.69 -45.08
N ILE A 119 7.99 -25.85 -45.40
CA ILE A 119 8.71 -27.12 -45.49
C ILE A 119 9.81 -27.04 -46.56
N ILE A 120 9.49 -26.45 -47.72
CA ILE A 120 10.46 -26.27 -48.80
C ILE A 120 11.57 -25.33 -48.37
N VAL A 121 11.26 -24.19 -47.75
CA VAL A 121 12.27 -23.23 -47.25
C VAL A 121 13.18 -23.87 -46.20
N SER A 122 12.63 -24.67 -45.29
CA SER A 122 13.43 -25.37 -44.28
C SER A 122 14.37 -26.39 -44.93
N LYS A 123 13.84 -27.17 -45.89
CA LYS A 123 14.62 -28.14 -46.66
C LYS A 123 15.71 -27.48 -47.49
N THR A 124 15.40 -26.43 -48.24
CA THR A 124 16.38 -25.71 -49.05
C THR A 124 17.46 -25.05 -48.20
N TYR A 125 17.11 -24.57 -47.00
CA TYR A 125 18.10 -24.07 -46.05
C TYR A 125 19.01 -25.18 -45.52
N HIS A 126 18.45 -26.35 -45.19
CA HIS A 126 19.26 -27.52 -44.81
C HIS A 126 20.21 -27.94 -45.94
N ASP A 127 19.70 -28.05 -47.16
CA ASP A 127 20.48 -28.41 -48.35
C ASP A 127 21.59 -27.38 -48.60
N TYR A 128 21.30 -26.08 -48.42
CA TYR A 128 22.30 -25.02 -48.51
C TYR A 128 23.38 -25.10 -47.43
N LYS A 129 23.01 -25.41 -46.17
CA LYS A 129 23.97 -25.62 -45.09
C LYS A 129 24.90 -26.80 -45.40
N ALA A 130 24.35 -27.90 -45.89
CA ALA A 130 25.13 -29.05 -46.33
C ALA A 130 26.07 -28.68 -47.47
N TYR A 131 25.57 -28.02 -48.52
CA TYR A 131 26.37 -27.60 -49.67
C TYR A 131 27.53 -26.69 -49.26
N SER A 132 27.23 -25.66 -48.45
CA SER A 132 28.22 -24.71 -47.94
C SER A 132 29.27 -25.38 -47.05
N TYR A 133 28.88 -26.35 -46.21
CA TYR A 133 29.83 -27.09 -45.37
C TYR A 133 30.83 -27.92 -46.20
N TRP A 134 30.35 -28.63 -47.22
CA TRP A 134 31.21 -29.44 -48.09
C TRP A 134 32.12 -28.58 -48.96
N LEU A 135 31.61 -27.47 -49.48
CA LEU A 135 32.40 -26.45 -50.17
C LEU A 135 33.47 -25.84 -49.24
N TYR A 136 33.09 -25.44 -48.03
CA TYR A 136 34.04 -24.94 -47.04
C TYR A 136 35.16 -25.95 -46.76
N LYS A 137 34.84 -27.25 -46.64
CA LYS A 137 35.86 -28.29 -46.47
C LYS A 137 36.82 -28.39 -47.64
N MET A 138 36.35 -28.26 -48.88
CA MET A 138 37.22 -28.27 -50.07
C MET A 138 38.16 -27.06 -50.07
N PHE A 139 37.68 -25.89 -49.65
CA PHE A 139 38.42 -24.62 -49.67
C PHE A 139 39.00 -24.20 -48.31
N TYR A 140 39.11 -25.11 -47.34
CA TYR A 140 39.48 -24.78 -45.95
C TYR A 140 40.81 -24.02 -45.82
N TYR A 141 41.84 -24.42 -46.57
CA TYR A 141 43.14 -23.76 -46.54
C TYR A 141 43.10 -22.35 -47.16
N LEU A 142 42.21 -22.11 -48.12
CA LEU A 142 41.97 -20.78 -48.67
C LEU A 142 41.50 -19.83 -47.56
N ASP A 143 40.64 -20.30 -46.64
CA ASP A 143 40.17 -19.51 -45.50
C ASP A 143 41.31 -19.19 -44.51
N LYS A 144 42.28 -20.10 -44.33
CA LYS A 144 43.42 -19.91 -43.41
C LYS A 144 44.49 -18.96 -43.96
N PHE A 145 44.76 -18.99 -45.26
CA PHE A 145 45.81 -18.19 -45.91
C PHE A 145 45.29 -16.85 -46.49
N ALA A 146 44.02 -16.76 -46.91
CA ALA A 146 43.45 -15.54 -47.48
C ALA A 146 42.78 -14.60 -46.44
N MET A 147 42.54 -15.06 -45.21
CA MET A 147 41.97 -14.25 -44.11
C MET A 147 42.67 -12.89 -43.89
N PRO A 148 44.02 -12.80 -43.92
CA PRO A 148 44.73 -11.53 -43.72
C PRO A 148 44.46 -10.49 -44.81
N TYR A 149 44.00 -10.89 -45.99
CA TYR A 149 43.83 -10.03 -47.16
C TYR A 149 42.36 -9.65 -47.44
N VAL A 150 41.41 -10.51 -47.05
CA VAL A 150 39.97 -10.35 -47.38
C VAL A 150 39.14 -9.91 -46.17
N GLY A 151 39.68 -10.03 -44.95
CA GLY A 151 39.07 -9.51 -43.72
C GLY A 151 37.78 -10.22 -43.27
N THR A 152 37.29 -11.22 -44.01
CA THR A 152 36.08 -12.01 -43.69
C THR A 152 36.30 -13.49 -44.03
N THR A 153 35.69 -14.39 -43.26
CA THR A 153 35.79 -15.85 -43.48
C THR A 153 34.92 -16.31 -44.65
N LEU A 154 35.27 -17.43 -45.27
CA LEU A 154 34.45 -18.07 -46.31
C LEU A 154 33.05 -18.44 -45.80
N CYS A 155 32.92 -18.89 -44.55
CA CYS A 155 31.63 -19.16 -43.92
C CYS A 155 30.76 -17.90 -43.76
N SER A 156 31.37 -16.75 -43.40
CA SER A 156 30.64 -15.48 -43.36
C SER A 156 30.25 -14.99 -44.76
N THR A 157 31.09 -15.26 -45.77
CA THR A 157 30.80 -14.93 -47.17
C THR A 157 29.65 -15.77 -47.72
N SER A 158 29.60 -17.07 -47.43
CA SER A 158 28.50 -17.94 -47.84
C SER A 158 27.17 -17.48 -47.23
N LEU A 159 27.16 -17.15 -45.93
CA LEU A 159 25.96 -16.65 -45.26
C LEU A 159 25.49 -15.32 -45.87
N LYS A 160 26.42 -14.41 -46.20
CA LYS A 160 26.10 -13.13 -46.86
C LYS A 160 25.48 -13.34 -48.24
N LEU A 161 26.04 -14.23 -49.06
CA LEU A 161 25.50 -14.56 -50.38
C LEU A 161 24.10 -15.18 -50.29
N PHE A 162 23.88 -16.10 -49.34
CA PHE A 162 22.56 -16.66 -49.10
C PHE A 162 21.53 -15.60 -48.69
N LYS A 163 21.96 -14.66 -47.83
CA LYS A 163 21.13 -13.56 -47.38
C LYS A 163 20.66 -12.69 -48.55
N GLU A 164 21.59 -12.16 -49.33
CA GLU A 164 21.32 -11.26 -50.46
C GLU A 164 20.63 -11.97 -51.64
N GLY A 165 21.02 -13.23 -51.90
CA GLY A 165 20.57 -14.00 -53.05
C GLY A 165 19.19 -14.66 -52.87
N TYR A 166 18.85 -15.11 -51.66
CA TYR A 166 17.65 -15.87 -51.34
C TYR A 166 16.80 -15.25 -50.22
N PHE A 167 17.38 -15.08 -49.03
CA PHE A 167 16.61 -14.72 -47.83
C PHE A 167 15.94 -13.35 -47.95
N ASP A 168 16.66 -12.30 -48.37
CA ASP A 168 16.10 -10.94 -48.48
C ASP A 168 14.99 -10.84 -49.54
N LYS A 169 14.95 -11.76 -50.51
CA LYS A 169 13.87 -11.85 -51.51
C LYS A 169 12.64 -12.59 -50.98
N CYS A 170 12.84 -13.56 -50.08
CA CYS A 170 11.77 -14.41 -49.54
C CYS A 170 11.32 -14.01 -48.12
N ASN A 171 12.05 -13.14 -47.43
CA ASN A 171 11.86 -12.84 -46.00
C ASN A 171 10.43 -12.40 -45.66
N LYS A 172 9.83 -11.51 -46.47
CA LYS A 172 8.46 -11.02 -46.28
C LYS A 172 7.43 -12.13 -46.42
N LEU A 173 7.64 -13.04 -47.38
CA LEU A 173 6.75 -14.17 -47.60
C LEU A 173 6.84 -15.15 -46.42
N ILE A 174 8.06 -15.51 -46.01
CA ILE A 174 8.31 -16.37 -44.85
C ILE A 174 7.71 -15.76 -43.57
N LEU A 175 7.96 -14.46 -43.33
CA LEU A 175 7.44 -13.73 -42.18
C LEU A 175 5.92 -13.76 -42.15
N ASN A 176 5.26 -13.38 -43.25
CA ASN A 176 3.79 -13.35 -43.32
C ASN A 176 3.18 -14.75 -43.14
N THR A 177 3.80 -15.79 -43.70
CA THR A 177 3.32 -17.17 -43.52
C THR A 177 3.48 -17.64 -42.08
N ILE A 178 4.61 -17.35 -41.42
CA ILE A 178 4.81 -17.68 -40.00
C ILE A 178 3.79 -16.96 -39.13
N LEU A 179 3.56 -15.66 -39.35
CA LEU A 179 2.59 -14.88 -38.58
C LEU A 179 1.16 -15.38 -38.76
N GLN A 180 0.76 -15.78 -39.97
CA GLN A 180 -0.55 -16.38 -40.23
C GLN A 180 -0.72 -17.73 -39.54
N LEU A 181 0.30 -18.59 -39.56
CA LEU A 181 0.24 -19.88 -38.85
C LEU A 181 0.15 -19.70 -37.33
N ILE A 182 0.84 -18.69 -36.78
CA ILE A 182 0.70 -18.33 -35.37
C ILE A 182 -0.74 -17.88 -35.08
N GLN A 183 -1.36 -17.09 -35.95
CA GLN A 183 -2.77 -16.71 -35.80
C GLN A 183 -3.73 -17.91 -35.87
N GLU A 184 -3.53 -18.82 -36.81
CA GLU A 184 -4.32 -20.07 -36.90
C GLU A 184 -4.15 -20.93 -35.65
N THR A 185 -2.95 -20.97 -35.08
CA THR A 185 -2.66 -21.69 -33.83
C THR A 185 -3.38 -21.06 -32.65
N ARG A 186 -3.41 -19.72 -32.57
CA ARG A 186 -4.16 -19.00 -31.53
C ARG A 186 -5.67 -19.25 -31.61
N LYS A 187 -6.22 -19.48 -32.81
CA LYS A 187 -7.65 -19.78 -33.02
C LYS A 187 -8.01 -21.25 -32.77
N ASN A 188 -7.18 -22.17 -33.25
CA ASN A 188 -7.51 -23.60 -33.30
C ASN A 188 -6.82 -24.43 -32.21
N GLY A 189 -5.85 -23.85 -31.48
CA GLY A 189 -5.11 -24.54 -30.41
C GLY A 189 -4.15 -25.64 -30.88
N ILE A 190 -3.95 -25.79 -32.19
CA ILE A 190 -3.08 -26.84 -32.76
C ILE A 190 -1.63 -26.36 -32.72
N LEU A 191 -0.79 -27.08 -31.97
CA LEU A 191 0.64 -26.82 -31.84
C LEU A 191 1.37 -26.76 -33.20
N LEU A 192 2.30 -25.81 -33.31
CA LEU A 192 3.13 -25.61 -34.49
C LEU A 192 4.27 -26.64 -34.55
N ASP A 193 4.56 -27.14 -35.76
CA ASP A 193 5.61 -28.14 -36.00
C ASP A 193 7.02 -27.59 -35.64
N LYS A 194 7.92 -28.46 -35.17
CA LYS A 194 9.33 -28.15 -34.80
C LYS A 194 10.08 -27.41 -35.92
N GLN A 195 9.67 -27.59 -37.16
CA GLN A 195 10.24 -26.93 -38.33
C GLN A 195 10.10 -25.39 -38.29
N ILE A 196 9.07 -24.87 -37.63
CA ILE A 196 8.85 -23.42 -37.51
C ILE A 196 9.86 -22.78 -36.56
N LYS A 197 10.28 -23.51 -35.51
CA LYS A 197 11.38 -23.11 -34.64
C LYS A 197 12.68 -22.94 -35.43
N GLN A 198 13.00 -23.87 -36.34
CA GLN A 198 14.19 -23.79 -37.19
C GLN A 198 14.13 -22.58 -38.14
N LEU A 199 12.96 -22.29 -38.71
CA LEU A 199 12.74 -21.13 -39.56
C LEU A 199 12.82 -19.79 -38.80
N ILE A 200 12.40 -19.76 -37.53
CA ILE A 200 12.54 -18.57 -36.68
C ILE A 200 14.01 -18.38 -36.27
N GLN A 201 14.73 -19.47 -36.00
CA GLN A 201 16.18 -19.43 -35.77
C GLN A 201 16.94 -18.86 -36.98
N LEU A 202 16.44 -19.07 -38.20
CA LEU A 202 16.99 -18.47 -39.43
C LEU A 202 17.13 -16.95 -39.29
N PHE A 203 16.09 -16.25 -38.83
CA PHE A 203 16.13 -14.80 -38.62
C PHE A 203 17.19 -14.37 -37.61
N SER A 204 17.55 -15.22 -36.64
CA SER A 204 18.65 -14.95 -35.71
C SER A 204 20.01 -15.12 -36.38
N VAL A 205 20.19 -16.17 -37.19
CA VAL A 205 21.48 -16.47 -37.83
C VAL A 205 21.83 -15.44 -38.91
N MET A 206 20.85 -14.99 -39.71
CA MET A 206 21.04 -14.02 -40.82
C MET A 206 21.50 -12.62 -40.39
N GLY A 207 21.47 -12.32 -39.09
CA GLY A 207 21.99 -11.08 -38.51
C GLY A 207 23.50 -11.09 -38.22
N SER A 208 24.13 -12.26 -38.26
CA SER A 208 25.52 -12.43 -37.79
C SER A 208 26.54 -12.04 -38.85
N LYS A 209 27.54 -11.23 -38.47
CA LYS A 209 28.66 -10.86 -39.35
C LYS A 209 29.75 -11.94 -39.42
N GLU A 210 29.91 -12.73 -38.37
CA GLU A 210 30.91 -13.79 -38.26
C GLU A 210 30.27 -15.09 -37.78
N VAL A 211 30.43 -16.17 -38.56
CA VAL A 211 29.83 -17.49 -38.29
C VAL A 211 30.81 -18.63 -38.60
N GLU A 212 30.70 -19.72 -37.85
CA GLU A 212 31.37 -21.00 -38.14
C GLU A 212 30.35 -22.08 -38.49
N LEU A 213 30.57 -22.83 -39.56
CA LEU A 213 29.76 -24.01 -39.90
C LEU A 213 30.32 -25.26 -39.23
N LYS A 214 29.51 -25.95 -38.43
CA LYS A 214 29.86 -27.25 -37.82
C LYS A 214 28.85 -28.32 -38.16
N TYR A 215 29.33 -29.56 -38.24
CA TYR A 215 28.50 -30.76 -38.38
C TYR A 215 28.35 -31.42 -37.02
N MET A 216 27.12 -31.52 -36.53
CA MET A 216 26.81 -32.10 -35.23
C MET A 216 26.53 -33.59 -35.42
N LYS A 217 27.47 -34.44 -34.98
CA LYS A 217 27.39 -35.91 -35.15
C LYS A 217 26.20 -36.54 -34.44
N GLU A 218 25.73 -35.94 -33.35
CA GLU A 218 24.63 -36.44 -32.51
C GLU A 218 23.25 -36.19 -33.13
N SER A 219 23.06 -35.06 -33.83
CA SER A 219 21.79 -34.70 -34.49
C SER A 219 21.78 -34.99 -35.98
N GLY A 220 22.94 -35.23 -36.60
CA GLY A 220 23.08 -35.38 -38.05
C GLY A 220 22.88 -34.08 -38.83
N GLU A 221 22.84 -32.93 -38.14
CA GLU A 221 22.54 -31.61 -38.73
C GLU A 221 23.80 -30.73 -38.89
N TYR A 222 23.75 -29.84 -39.88
CA TYR A 222 24.76 -28.80 -40.11
C TYR A 222 24.26 -27.49 -39.48
N ASP A 223 25.09 -26.77 -38.73
CA ASP A 223 24.68 -25.51 -38.09
C ASP A 223 25.73 -24.40 -38.15
N TYR A 224 25.22 -23.17 -38.25
CA TYR A 224 26.01 -21.94 -38.17
C TYR A 224 26.09 -21.47 -36.70
N ILE A 225 27.29 -21.44 -36.15
CA ILE A 225 27.58 -20.93 -34.81
C ILE A 225 28.02 -19.47 -34.93
N CYS A 226 27.28 -18.57 -34.31
CA CYS A 226 27.53 -17.13 -34.38
C CYS A 226 28.61 -16.71 -33.37
N LYS A 227 29.69 -16.05 -33.83
CA LYS A 227 30.77 -15.58 -32.93
C LYS A 227 30.38 -14.34 -32.13
N LYS A 228 29.57 -13.45 -32.71
CA LYS A 228 29.07 -12.21 -32.08
C LYS A 228 27.55 -12.27 -31.96
N GLN A 229 27.04 -12.47 -30.75
CA GLN A 229 25.60 -12.68 -30.51
C GLN A 229 24.77 -11.39 -30.56
N GLU A 230 25.38 -10.22 -30.39
CA GLU A 230 24.67 -8.92 -30.32
C GLU A 230 24.03 -8.51 -31.66
N ASP A 231 24.80 -8.58 -32.75
CA ASP A 231 24.31 -8.25 -34.10
C ASP A 231 23.16 -9.19 -34.53
N ALA A 232 23.29 -10.47 -34.19
CA ALA A 232 22.28 -11.51 -34.42
C ALA A 232 20.97 -11.23 -33.68
N GLN A 233 21.07 -10.82 -32.41
CA GLN A 233 19.91 -10.45 -31.60
C GLN A 233 19.25 -9.17 -32.12
N LYS A 234 20.03 -8.15 -32.51
CA LYS A 234 19.48 -6.90 -33.05
C LYS A 234 18.69 -7.16 -34.34
N TYR A 235 19.26 -7.92 -35.27
CA TYR A 235 18.57 -8.25 -36.52
C TYR A 235 17.28 -9.06 -36.29
N TYR A 236 17.30 -10.01 -35.35
CA TYR A 236 16.09 -10.75 -34.96
C TYR A 236 15.01 -9.83 -34.37
N LYS A 237 15.41 -8.86 -33.54
CA LYS A 237 14.49 -7.89 -32.95
C LYS A 237 13.82 -7.04 -34.03
N ASP A 238 14.62 -6.50 -34.95
CA ASP A 238 14.15 -5.58 -35.98
C ASP A 238 13.32 -6.27 -37.06
N ASN A 239 13.69 -7.48 -37.49
CA ASN A 239 13.09 -8.14 -38.65
C ASN A 239 12.06 -9.22 -38.33
N PHE A 240 11.96 -9.69 -37.08
CA PHE A 240 10.96 -10.70 -36.69
C PHE A 240 10.19 -10.29 -35.44
N GLN A 241 10.87 -10.01 -34.33
CA GLN A 241 10.20 -9.73 -33.06
C GLN A 241 9.28 -8.51 -33.14
N CYS A 242 9.69 -7.43 -33.81
CA CYS A 242 8.88 -6.23 -33.96
C CYS A 242 7.53 -6.53 -34.64
N TYR A 243 7.55 -7.24 -35.78
CA TYR A 243 6.34 -7.63 -36.51
C TYR A 243 5.47 -8.61 -35.72
N LEU A 244 6.10 -9.58 -35.03
CA LEU A 244 5.39 -10.49 -34.15
C LEU A 244 4.64 -9.75 -33.04
N LEU A 245 5.26 -8.78 -32.39
CA LEU A 245 4.64 -7.97 -31.34
C LEU A 245 3.50 -7.09 -31.88
N GLN A 246 3.63 -6.57 -33.09
CA GLN A 246 2.58 -5.78 -33.74
C GLN A 246 1.35 -6.64 -34.06
N GLU A 247 1.54 -7.78 -34.72
CA GLU A 247 0.45 -8.70 -35.05
C GLU A 247 -0.21 -9.29 -33.80
N THR A 248 0.59 -9.65 -32.78
CA THR A 248 0.07 -10.09 -31.49
C THR A 248 -0.77 -9.01 -30.83
N SER A 249 -0.31 -7.76 -30.89
CA SER A 249 -1.06 -6.64 -30.35
C SER A 249 -2.36 -6.38 -31.08
N LYS A 250 -2.38 -6.56 -32.40
CA LYS A 250 -3.57 -6.37 -33.21
C LYS A 250 -4.60 -7.47 -32.94
N PHE A 251 -4.17 -8.72 -33.03
CA PHE A 251 -5.01 -9.89 -32.81
C PHE A 251 -5.74 -9.85 -31.45
N TYR A 252 -5.01 -9.59 -30.36
CA TYR A 252 -5.66 -9.56 -29.03
C TYR A 252 -6.50 -8.32 -28.80
N LYS A 253 -6.24 -7.19 -29.48
CA LYS A 253 -7.13 -6.03 -29.41
C LYS A 253 -8.47 -6.33 -30.09
N ASP A 254 -8.43 -6.92 -31.28
CA ASP A 254 -9.64 -7.34 -32.00
C ASP A 254 -10.45 -8.36 -31.17
N GLU A 255 -9.78 -9.35 -30.56
CA GLU A 255 -10.45 -10.33 -29.67
C GLU A 255 -11.03 -9.72 -28.39
N ILE A 256 -10.45 -8.63 -27.86
CA ILE A 256 -11.00 -7.91 -26.70
C ILE A 256 -12.25 -7.12 -27.10
N GLU A 257 -12.29 -6.57 -28.32
CA GLU A 257 -13.46 -5.87 -28.86
C GLU A 257 -14.66 -6.82 -28.97
N ASP A 258 -14.46 -8.03 -29.49
CA ASP A 258 -15.50 -9.06 -29.57
C ASP A 258 -15.99 -9.50 -28.18
N LYS A 259 -15.10 -9.51 -27.18
CA LYS A 259 -15.39 -9.94 -25.80
C LYS A 259 -15.80 -8.81 -24.87
N GLN A 260 -16.20 -7.65 -25.39
CA GLN A 260 -16.58 -6.53 -24.54
C GLN A 260 -17.80 -6.80 -23.63
N LYS A 261 -18.61 -7.82 -23.95
CA LYS A 261 -19.78 -8.18 -23.14
C LYS A 261 -19.46 -9.11 -21.96
N PHE A 262 -18.22 -9.59 -21.86
CA PHE A 262 -17.84 -10.51 -20.81
C PHE A 262 -17.93 -9.85 -19.44
N THR A 263 -18.32 -10.64 -18.44
CA THR A 263 -18.19 -10.23 -17.04
C THR A 263 -16.71 -10.19 -16.64
N THR A 264 -16.38 -9.46 -15.57
CA THR A 264 -15.00 -9.35 -15.10
C THR A 264 -14.36 -10.70 -14.76
N PRO A 265 -15.04 -11.64 -14.06
CA PRO A 265 -14.49 -12.99 -13.83
C PRO A 265 -14.24 -13.78 -15.12
N GLU A 266 -15.17 -13.72 -16.09
CA GLU A 266 -15.02 -14.41 -17.38
C GLU A 266 -13.83 -13.86 -18.17
N PHE A 267 -13.65 -12.54 -18.18
CA PHE A 267 -12.52 -11.90 -18.83
C PHE A 267 -11.20 -12.29 -18.16
N VAL A 268 -11.13 -12.33 -16.83
CA VAL A 268 -9.92 -12.74 -16.10
C VAL A 268 -9.55 -14.19 -16.39
N ASN A 269 -10.54 -15.10 -16.40
CA ASN A 269 -10.31 -16.51 -16.72
C ASN A 269 -9.82 -16.69 -18.15
N TRP A 270 -10.45 -15.99 -19.10
CA TRP A 270 -10.00 -15.95 -20.48
C TRP A 270 -8.60 -15.37 -20.62
N GLY A 271 -8.30 -14.23 -19.97
CA GLY A 271 -6.96 -13.64 -20.00
C GLY A 271 -5.90 -14.59 -19.43
N ASN A 272 -6.20 -15.30 -18.34
CA ASN A 272 -5.32 -16.32 -17.78
C ASN A 272 -5.08 -17.50 -18.72
N SER A 273 -6.08 -17.95 -19.48
CA SER A 273 -5.90 -19.01 -20.48
C SER A 273 -5.05 -18.52 -21.65
N ILE A 274 -5.19 -17.26 -22.08
CA ILE A 274 -4.34 -16.65 -23.10
C ILE A 274 -2.87 -16.57 -22.65
N PHE A 275 -2.60 -16.15 -21.41
CA PHE A 275 -1.24 -16.13 -20.89
C PHE A 275 -0.58 -17.52 -20.91
N LYS A 276 -1.34 -18.58 -20.57
CA LYS A 276 -0.85 -19.97 -20.63
C LYS A 276 -0.57 -20.39 -22.07
N LEU A 277 -1.56 -20.21 -22.96
CA LEU A 277 -1.46 -20.57 -24.37
C LEU A 277 -0.27 -19.88 -25.05
N GLU A 278 -0.10 -18.57 -24.85
CA GLU A 278 1.01 -17.85 -25.48
C GLU A 278 2.37 -18.25 -24.89
N LEU A 279 2.44 -18.59 -23.59
CA LEU A 279 3.65 -19.10 -22.97
C LEU A 279 4.05 -20.46 -23.58
N ASP A 280 3.09 -21.36 -23.78
CA ASP A 280 3.33 -22.65 -24.42
C ASP A 280 3.83 -22.47 -25.87
N ILE A 281 3.19 -21.59 -26.64
CA ILE A 281 3.65 -21.26 -28.01
C ILE A 281 5.05 -20.64 -27.99
N CYS A 282 5.34 -19.73 -27.04
CA CYS A 282 6.66 -19.11 -26.90
C CYS A 282 7.76 -20.15 -26.67
N ILE A 283 7.54 -21.09 -25.74
CA ILE A 283 8.52 -22.12 -25.37
C ILE A 283 8.88 -22.98 -26.60
N GLU A 284 7.90 -23.30 -27.43
CA GLU A 284 8.10 -24.17 -28.57
C GLU A 284 8.66 -23.46 -29.79
N CYS A 285 8.14 -22.28 -30.13
CA CYS A 285 8.43 -21.61 -31.40
C CYS A 285 9.50 -20.53 -31.29
N TYR A 286 9.42 -19.66 -30.27
CA TYR A 286 10.24 -18.44 -30.19
C TYR A 286 10.63 -18.08 -28.74
N PRO A 287 11.45 -18.92 -28.06
CA PRO A 287 11.78 -18.72 -26.66
C PRO A 287 12.51 -17.40 -26.38
N LYS A 288 13.29 -16.90 -27.37
CA LYS A 288 13.99 -15.61 -27.28
C LYS A 288 13.05 -14.39 -27.16
N SER A 289 11.77 -14.54 -27.55
CA SER A 289 10.78 -13.45 -27.51
C SER A 289 9.82 -13.52 -26.32
N GLN A 290 9.94 -14.52 -25.45
CA GLN A 290 9.00 -14.77 -24.36
C GLN A 290 8.75 -13.53 -23.48
N GLN A 291 9.81 -12.91 -22.96
CA GLN A 291 9.68 -11.72 -22.09
C GLN A 291 9.02 -10.53 -22.82
N ALA A 292 9.34 -10.32 -24.10
CA ALA A 292 8.81 -9.21 -24.87
C ALA A 292 7.29 -9.38 -25.12
N ILE A 293 6.86 -10.61 -25.40
CA ILE A 293 5.45 -10.95 -25.62
C ILE A 293 4.69 -10.90 -24.30
N GLU A 294 5.25 -11.45 -23.23
CA GLU A 294 4.64 -11.39 -21.90
C GLU A 294 4.41 -9.93 -21.46
N ASN A 295 5.41 -9.05 -21.67
CA ASN A 295 5.26 -7.62 -21.39
C ASN A 295 4.18 -6.95 -22.26
N LYS A 296 4.10 -7.34 -23.55
CA LYS A 296 3.08 -6.81 -24.45
C LYS A 296 1.67 -7.27 -24.07
N LEU A 297 1.52 -8.53 -23.67
CA LEU A 297 0.25 -9.07 -23.16
C LEU A 297 -0.15 -8.42 -21.83
N LYS A 298 0.79 -8.23 -20.90
CA LYS A 298 0.55 -7.47 -19.65
C LYS A 298 0.05 -6.05 -19.96
N MET A 299 0.62 -5.39 -20.96
CA MET A 299 0.15 -4.07 -21.38
C MET A 299 -1.29 -4.10 -21.90
N ILE A 300 -1.60 -5.01 -22.84
CA ILE A 300 -2.90 -5.01 -23.54
C ILE A 300 -4.02 -5.61 -22.68
N LEU A 301 -3.79 -6.78 -22.08
CA LEU A 301 -4.82 -7.52 -21.34
C LEU A 301 -5.01 -7.01 -19.92
N VAL A 302 -3.94 -6.50 -19.29
CA VAL A 302 -3.98 -6.03 -17.89
C VAL A 302 -4.03 -4.51 -17.85
N LYS A 303 -2.99 -3.81 -18.31
CA LYS A 303 -2.86 -2.35 -18.11
C LYS A 303 -3.97 -1.56 -18.81
N ASP A 304 -4.22 -1.83 -20.09
CA ASP A 304 -5.22 -1.09 -20.88
C ASP A 304 -6.67 -1.38 -20.44
N GLN A 305 -6.93 -2.55 -19.83
CA GLN A 305 -8.26 -2.97 -19.40
C GLN A 305 -8.48 -2.86 -17.87
N ALA A 306 -7.46 -2.54 -17.07
CA ALA A 306 -7.53 -2.55 -15.61
C ALA A 306 -8.64 -1.65 -15.07
N ALA A 307 -8.71 -0.40 -15.54
CA ALA A 307 -9.75 0.55 -15.10
C ALA A 307 -11.16 0.01 -15.39
N ARG A 308 -11.37 -0.54 -16.59
CA ARG A 308 -12.65 -1.11 -17.00
C ARG A 308 -13.04 -2.32 -16.14
N LEU A 309 -12.13 -3.25 -15.90
CA LEU A 309 -12.42 -4.47 -15.11
C LEU A 309 -12.78 -4.11 -13.67
N VAL A 310 -12.05 -3.14 -13.10
CA VAL A 310 -12.25 -2.70 -11.72
C VAL A 310 -13.56 -1.92 -11.55
N ASP A 311 -13.85 -0.96 -12.43
CA ASP A 311 -15.01 -0.06 -12.33
C ASP A 311 -16.30 -0.64 -12.95
N SER A 312 -16.22 -1.82 -13.57
CA SER A 312 -17.38 -2.49 -14.16
C SER A 312 -18.48 -2.82 -13.13
N PRO A 313 -19.75 -2.96 -13.55
CA PRO A 313 -20.84 -3.38 -12.66
C PRO A 313 -20.66 -4.79 -12.07
N THR A 314 -19.78 -5.61 -12.64
CA THR A 314 -19.39 -6.94 -12.11
C THR A 314 -17.98 -6.94 -11.51
N GLY A 315 -17.40 -5.76 -11.32
CA GLY A 315 -16.03 -5.54 -10.86
C GLY A 315 -15.88 -5.63 -9.34
N VAL A 316 -14.89 -4.91 -8.81
CA VAL A 316 -14.48 -5.02 -7.41
C VAL A 316 -15.63 -4.70 -6.44
N GLY A 317 -16.43 -3.67 -6.72
CA GLY A 317 -17.56 -3.29 -5.85
C GLY A 317 -18.63 -4.39 -5.74
N TYR A 318 -18.97 -5.05 -6.84
CA TYR A 318 -19.94 -6.16 -6.85
C TYR A 318 -19.38 -7.39 -6.14
N MET A 319 -18.13 -7.75 -6.43
CA MET A 319 -17.48 -8.89 -5.79
C MET A 319 -17.38 -8.71 -4.26
N LEU A 320 -17.14 -7.49 -3.78
CA LEU A 320 -17.13 -7.16 -2.36
C LEU A 320 -18.54 -7.18 -1.75
N GLN A 321 -19.56 -6.71 -2.46
CA GLN A 321 -20.94 -6.69 -1.95
C GLN A 321 -21.53 -8.10 -1.76
N TYR A 322 -21.20 -9.04 -2.65
CA TYR A 322 -21.72 -10.41 -2.62
C TYR A 322 -20.70 -11.43 -2.08
N ASP A 323 -19.65 -10.98 -1.38
CA ASP A 323 -18.61 -11.82 -0.77
C ASP A 323 -17.99 -12.86 -1.72
N ARG A 324 -17.80 -12.51 -2.99
CA ARG A 324 -17.18 -13.39 -4.01
C ARG A 324 -15.66 -13.40 -3.90
N THR A 325 -15.14 -14.01 -2.84
CA THR A 325 -13.72 -13.96 -2.48
C THR A 325 -12.78 -14.63 -3.48
N ASP A 326 -13.21 -15.71 -4.13
CA ASP A 326 -12.36 -16.46 -5.07
C ASP A 326 -12.18 -15.72 -6.41
N GLU A 327 -13.27 -15.14 -6.93
CA GLU A 327 -13.23 -14.30 -8.13
C GLU A 327 -12.38 -13.05 -7.89
N LEU A 328 -12.53 -12.45 -6.70
CA LEU A 328 -11.74 -11.31 -6.27
C LEU A 328 -10.24 -11.65 -6.22
N LYS A 329 -9.89 -12.82 -5.67
CA LYS A 329 -8.51 -13.33 -5.66
C LYS A 329 -7.94 -13.48 -7.07
N GLN A 330 -8.71 -14.06 -7.98
CA GLN A 330 -8.30 -14.26 -9.38
C GLN A 330 -8.09 -12.93 -10.09
N LEU A 331 -9.01 -11.97 -9.92
CA LEU A 331 -8.89 -10.62 -10.45
C LEU A 331 -7.63 -9.93 -9.94
N PHE A 332 -7.36 -10.04 -8.63
CA PHE A 332 -6.16 -9.45 -8.05
C PHE A 332 -4.88 -10.10 -8.55
N GLN A 333 -4.79 -11.43 -8.58
CA GLN A 333 -3.63 -12.12 -9.17
C GLN A 333 -3.40 -11.75 -10.63
N PHE A 334 -4.47 -11.50 -11.39
CA PHE A 334 -4.39 -11.06 -12.77
C PHE A 334 -3.82 -9.63 -12.88
N ILE A 335 -4.29 -8.70 -12.05
CA ILE A 335 -3.86 -7.29 -12.07
C ILE A 335 -2.46 -7.10 -11.47
N PHE A 336 -2.09 -7.85 -10.42
CA PHE A 336 -0.78 -7.77 -9.77
C PHE A 336 0.40 -8.10 -10.69
N ARG A 337 0.14 -8.68 -11.87
CA ARG A 337 1.16 -8.83 -12.92
C ARG A 337 1.77 -7.49 -13.36
N THR A 338 1.07 -6.38 -13.14
CA THR A 338 1.51 -5.02 -13.44
C THR A 338 1.37 -4.13 -12.21
N LYS A 339 2.50 -3.72 -11.61
CA LYS A 339 2.52 -2.92 -10.37
C LYS A 339 1.76 -1.59 -10.47
N GLU A 340 1.79 -0.96 -11.64
CA GLU A 340 1.10 0.34 -11.86
C GLU A 340 -0.42 0.25 -11.67
N CYS A 341 -1.01 -0.93 -11.85
CA CYS A 341 -2.45 -1.12 -11.81
C CYS A 341 -3.02 -1.31 -10.39
N ILE A 342 -2.15 -1.44 -9.37
CA ILE A 342 -2.55 -1.55 -7.96
C ILE A 342 -3.33 -0.31 -7.52
N THR A 343 -2.96 0.86 -8.01
CA THR A 343 -3.64 2.15 -7.78
C THR A 343 -5.14 2.11 -8.11
N HIS A 344 -5.53 1.45 -9.20
CA HIS A 344 -6.94 1.34 -9.62
C HIS A 344 -7.74 0.48 -8.62
N ILE A 345 -7.19 -0.66 -8.22
CA ILE A 345 -7.77 -1.52 -7.19
C ILE A 345 -7.90 -0.75 -5.88
N ALA A 346 -6.83 -0.09 -5.45
CA ALA A 346 -6.79 0.65 -4.21
C ALA A 346 -7.87 1.74 -4.17
N LYS A 347 -8.09 2.44 -5.30
CA LYS A 347 -9.16 3.44 -5.45
C LYS A 347 -10.56 2.84 -5.41
N ALA A 348 -10.82 1.73 -6.09
CA ALA A 348 -12.13 1.08 -6.06
C ALA A 348 -12.45 0.49 -4.68
N TYR A 349 -11.44 -0.13 -4.04
CA TYR A 349 -11.53 -0.62 -2.68
C TYR A 349 -11.83 0.51 -1.69
N GLN A 350 -11.10 1.63 -1.80
CA GLN A 350 -11.36 2.85 -1.04
C GLN A 350 -12.81 3.34 -1.23
N THR A 351 -13.26 3.47 -2.48
CA THR A 351 -14.60 3.97 -2.81
C THR A 351 -15.70 3.10 -2.21
N TYR A 352 -15.56 1.77 -2.27
CA TYR A 352 -16.52 0.84 -1.69
C TYR A 352 -16.65 1.00 -0.17
N PHE A 353 -15.53 1.03 0.57
CA PHE A 353 -15.57 1.19 2.03
C PHE A 353 -15.96 2.60 2.46
N GLU A 354 -15.67 3.63 1.67
CA GLU A 354 -16.23 4.97 1.90
C GLU A 354 -17.75 4.99 1.78
N GLN A 355 -18.32 4.29 0.78
CA GLN A 355 -19.77 4.17 0.63
C GLN A 355 -20.41 3.40 1.78
N GLN A 356 -19.85 2.25 2.17
CA GLN A 356 -20.34 1.48 3.33
C GLN A 356 -20.27 2.30 4.62
N GLY A 357 -19.17 3.00 4.85
CA GLY A 357 -19.02 3.90 5.99
C GLY A 357 -20.03 5.06 5.99
N GLN A 358 -20.31 5.64 4.82
CA GLN A 358 -21.34 6.68 4.67
C GLN A 358 -22.75 6.14 4.94
N LEU A 359 -23.06 4.90 4.52
CA LEU A 359 -24.33 4.25 4.86
C LEU A 359 -24.49 4.10 6.38
N ILE A 360 -23.41 3.78 7.11
CA ILE A 360 -23.44 3.71 8.58
C ILE A 360 -23.72 5.11 9.16
N ASN A 361 -23.00 6.15 8.73
CA ASN A 361 -23.24 7.52 9.17
C ASN A 361 -24.72 7.94 8.95
N ASN A 362 -25.25 7.69 7.74
CA ASN A 362 -26.63 8.04 7.39
C ASN A 362 -27.67 7.23 8.18
N SER A 363 -27.41 5.94 8.43
CA SER A 363 -28.34 5.07 9.16
C SER A 363 -28.62 5.54 10.58
N ILE A 364 -27.61 6.17 11.22
CA ILE A 364 -27.69 6.62 12.61
C ILE A 364 -28.30 8.02 12.70
N GLU A 365 -28.23 8.82 11.63
CA GLU A 365 -28.96 10.10 11.54
C GLU A 365 -30.48 9.90 11.37
N GLN A 366 -30.92 8.77 10.80
CA GLN A 366 -32.31 8.51 10.42
C GLN A 366 -33.13 7.71 11.45
N GLU A 367 -32.54 7.21 12.54
CA GLU A 367 -33.29 6.43 13.54
C GLU A 367 -34.35 7.30 14.27
N PRO A 368 -35.62 6.84 14.35
CA PRO A 368 -36.71 7.62 14.92
C PRO A 368 -36.51 7.89 16.43
N GLN A 369 -36.87 9.12 16.84
CA GLN A 369 -36.65 9.72 18.16
C GLN A 369 -37.45 9.10 19.32
N GLN A 370 -37.41 7.78 19.52
CA GLN A 370 -38.28 7.11 20.51
C GLN A 370 -37.60 6.70 21.83
N VAL A 371 -36.27 6.83 21.98
CA VAL A 371 -35.60 6.52 23.26
C VAL A 371 -34.99 7.79 23.86
N LYS A 372 -35.60 8.29 24.95
CA LYS A 372 -35.21 9.55 25.62
C LYS A 372 -34.06 9.39 26.62
N ASP A 373 -33.78 8.18 27.11
CA ASP A 373 -32.75 7.90 28.13
C ASP A 373 -31.63 7.03 27.56
N GLY A 374 -30.36 7.42 27.73
CA GLY A 374 -29.21 6.62 27.31
C GLY A 374 -28.94 6.57 25.79
N ARG A 375 -29.65 7.40 25.02
CA ARG A 375 -29.58 7.47 23.54
C ARG A 375 -28.14 7.55 23.01
N GLN A 376 -27.34 8.49 23.51
CA GLN A 376 -25.96 8.68 23.05
C GLN A 376 -25.04 7.47 23.30
N ILE A 377 -25.32 6.70 24.37
CA ILE A 377 -24.57 5.48 24.72
C ILE A 377 -24.88 4.39 23.71
N HIS A 378 -26.17 4.17 23.44
CA HIS A 378 -26.61 3.18 22.47
C HIS A 378 -26.18 3.52 21.03
N GLU A 379 -26.33 4.78 20.62
CA GLU A 379 -25.89 5.27 19.31
C GLU A 379 -24.37 5.09 19.12
N ALA A 380 -23.56 5.45 20.13
CA ALA A 380 -22.11 5.28 20.08
C ALA A 380 -21.71 3.80 19.98
N GLU A 381 -22.35 2.92 20.76
CA GLU A 381 -22.09 1.48 20.72
C GLU A 381 -22.47 0.88 19.37
N LEU A 382 -23.67 1.18 18.86
CA LEU A 382 -24.13 0.71 17.57
C LEU A 382 -23.22 1.21 16.43
N TYR A 383 -22.82 2.50 16.47
CA TYR A 383 -21.92 3.12 15.51
C TYR A 383 -20.59 2.38 15.43
N PHE A 384 -19.88 2.25 16.55
CA PHE A 384 -18.54 1.68 16.55
C PHE A 384 -18.54 0.16 16.33
N ASN A 385 -19.55 -0.56 16.80
CA ASN A 385 -19.67 -1.99 16.51
C ASN A 385 -19.86 -2.24 15.00
N ARG A 386 -20.78 -1.51 14.34
CA ARG A 386 -20.96 -1.61 12.88
C ARG A 386 -19.69 -1.20 12.11
N MET A 387 -19.03 -0.13 12.54
CA MET A 387 -17.77 0.31 11.91
C MET A 387 -16.66 -0.73 12.06
N LEU A 388 -16.51 -1.33 13.26
CA LEU A 388 -15.53 -2.39 13.50
C LEU A 388 -15.81 -3.63 12.67
N GLU A 389 -17.07 -4.05 12.52
CA GLU A 389 -17.43 -5.18 11.66
C GLU A 389 -17.00 -4.97 10.21
N VAL A 390 -17.24 -3.78 9.65
CA VAL A 390 -16.83 -3.44 8.29
C VAL A 390 -15.30 -3.36 8.17
N MET A 391 -14.62 -2.79 9.17
CA MET A 391 -13.15 -2.74 9.21
C MET A 391 -12.53 -4.14 9.29
N GLU A 392 -13.09 -5.06 10.09
CA GLU A 392 -12.63 -6.44 10.20
C GLU A 392 -12.86 -7.22 8.90
N LYS A 393 -14.01 -7.03 8.23
CA LYS A 393 -14.24 -7.59 6.90
C LYS A 393 -13.18 -7.10 5.90
N ALA A 394 -12.88 -5.80 5.89
CA ALA A 394 -11.84 -5.24 5.04
C ALA A 394 -10.46 -5.87 5.31
N GLN A 395 -10.05 -5.92 6.59
CA GLN A 395 -8.77 -6.52 6.99
C GLN A 395 -8.67 -8.00 6.62
N ASN A 396 -9.75 -8.77 6.81
CA ASN A 396 -9.77 -10.19 6.46
C ASN A 396 -9.63 -10.41 4.94
N ILE A 397 -10.29 -9.58 4.13
CA ILE A 397 -10.14 -9.62 2.66
C ILE A 397 -8.71 -9.24 2.27
N LEU A 398 -8.13 -8.21 2.90
CA LEU A 398 -6.76 -7.79 2.63
C LEU A 398 -5.75 -8.91 2.93
N LYS A 399 -5.87 -9.53 4.11
CA LYS A 399 -4.97 -10.59 4.56
C LYS A 399 -5.10 -11.86 3.74
N ASN A 400 -6.32 -12.30 3.45
CA ASN A 400 -6.56 -13.59 2.80
C ASN A 400 -6.43 -13.54 1.27
N GLN A 401 -6.82 -12.43 0.64
CA GLN A 401 -6.93 -12.33 -0.83
C GLN A 401 -5.90 -11.40 -1.48
N LEU A 402 -5.35 -10.43 -0.74
CA LEU A 402 -4.52 -9.34 -1.27
C LEU A 402 -3.07 -9.34 -0.74
N GLN A 403 -2.66 -10.39 -0.02
CA GLN A 403 -1.27 -10.58 0.45
C GLN A 403 -0.72 -9.39 1.26
N ASP A 404 -1.58 -8.67 1.99
CA ASP A 404 -1.20 -7.49 2.79
C ASP A 404 -0.49 -6.38 2.00
N GLU A 405 -0.94 -6.10 0.77
CA GLU A 405 -0.36 -5.05 -0.07
C GLU A 405 -0.47 -3.65 0.59
N PRO A 406 0.66 -2.94 0.81
CA PRO A 406 0.69 -1.71 1.63
C PRO A 406 -0.04 -0.53 0.98
N GLU A 407 -0.12 -0.47 -0.34
CA GLU A 407 -0.83 0.61 -1.04
C GLU A 407 -2.34 0.52 -0.78
N ILE A 408 -2.91 -0.69 -0.82
CA ILE A 408 -4.32 -0.92 -0.51
C ILE A 408 -4.57 -0.69 0.99
N GLN A 409 -3.63 -1.07 1.85
CA GLN A 409 -3.71 -0.81 3.29
C GLN A 409 -3.85 0.68 3.59
N LYS A 410 -3.04 1.51 2.93
CA LYS A 410 -3.11 2.98 3.04
C LYS A 410 -4.43 3.52 2.51
N SER A 411 -4.90 3.04 1.35
CA SER A 411 -6.14 3.50 0.75
C SER A 411 -7.37 3.22 1.61
N TYR A 412 -7.55 2.00 2.13
CA TYR A 412 -8.71 1.70 2.99
C TYR A 412 -8.61 2.42 4.34
N SER A 413 -7.41 2.53 4.93
CA SER A 413 -7.23 3.27 6.19
C SER A 413 -7.58 4.75 6.00
N GLY A 414 -7.21 5.33 4.85
CA GLY A 414 -7.61 6.68 4.43
C GLY A 414 -9.13 6.82 4.27
N ALA A 415 -9.81 5.83 3.68
CA ALA A 415 -11.28 5.80 3.57
C ALA A 415 -11.95 5.89 4.94
N PHE A 416 -11.62 4.98 5.87
CA PHE A 416 -12.25 5.00 7.20
C PHE A 416 -11.89 6.26 7.98
N MET A 417 -10.67 6.76 7.84
CA MET A 417 -10.27 8.04 8.42
C MET A 417 -11.15 9.18 7.89
N MET A 418 -11.45 9.22 6.59
CA MET A 418 -12.36 10.23 6.04
C MET A 418 -13.80 10.04 6.54
N VAL A 419 -14.32 8.81 6.56
CA VAL A 419 -15.70 8.53 7.00
C VAL A 419 -15.92 8.88 8.47
N ILE A 420 -15.05 8.43 9.37
CA ILE A 420 -15.20 8.64 10.81
C ILE A 420 -15.17 10.14 11.13
N ASN A 421 -14.28 10.88 10.47
CA ASN A 421 -14.14 12.32 10.71
C ASN A 421 -15.18 13.18 9.98
N LYS A 422 -16.00 12.63 9.08
CA LYS A 422 -17.19 13.33 8.56
C LYS A 422 -18.25 13.51 9.64
N ASN A 423 -18.30 12.62 10.64
CA ASN A 423 -19.18 12.75 11.79
C ASN A 423 -18.47 13.52 12.92
N GLU A 424 -18.95 14.72 13.21
CA GLU A 424 -18.38 15.59 14.26
C GLU A 424 -18.47 14.98 15.67
N LYS A 425 -19.43 14.07 15.90
CA LYS A 425 -19.64 13.42 17.20
C LYS A 425 -18.69 12.25 17.45
N SER A 426 -17.96 11.77 16.44
CA SER A 426 -17.09 10.60 16.52
C SER A 426 -16.09 10.62 17.69
N PRO A 427 -15.37 11.74 17.98
CA PRO A 427 -14.45 11.78 19.11
C PRO A 427 -15.14 11.60 20.47
N MET A 428 -16.30 12.22 20.65
CA MET A 428 -17.09 12.10 21.87
C MET A 428 -17.67 10.69 22.01
N TRP A 429 -18.26 10.16 20.94
CA TRP A 429 -18.81 8.80 20.93
C TRP A 429 -17.75 7.75 21.19
N LEU A 430 -16.51 7.92 20.70
CA LEU A 430 -15.43 6.99 20.98
C LEU A 430 -15.06 7.00 22.47
N ALA A 431 -15.07 8.18 23.11
CA ALA A 431 -14.83 8.28 24.55
C ALA A 431 -15.93 7.59 25.37
N ILE A 432 -17.21 7.72 24.94
CA ILE A 432 -18.34 7.01 25.54
C ILE A 432 -18.19 5.50 25.35
N TYR A 433 -17.91 5.05 24.13
CA TYR A 433 -17.70 3.63 23.80
C TYR A 433 -16.57 3.02 24.64
N THR A 434 -15.47 3.75 24.79
CA THR A 434 -14.34 3.35 25.64
C THR A 434 -14.76 3.21 27.11
N ASP A 435 -15.55 4.15 27.64
CA ASP A 435 -16.09 4.10 29.00
C ASP A 435 -17.01 2.89 29.22
N ILE A 436 -17.86 2.55 28.25
CA ILE A 436 -18.74 1.36 28.30
C ILE A 436 -17.90 0.09 28.38
N ILE A 437 -16.91 -0.07 27.49
CA ILE A 437 -16.06 -1.27 27.45
C ILE A 437 -15.37 -1.46 28.79
N ILE A 438 -14.70 -0.43 29.31
CA ILE A 438 -13.96 -0.49 30.57
C ILE A 438 -14.88 -0.82 31.77
N ARG A 439 -16.14 -0.35 31.77
CA ARG A 439 -17.11 -0.66 32.83
C ARG A 439 -17.69 -2.07 32.72
N SER A 440 -17.83 -2.58 31.50
CA SER A 440 -18.44 -3.88 31.21
C SER A 440 -17.49 -5.06 31.46
N GLU A 441 -16.18 -4.82 31.50
CA GLU A 441 -15.15 -5.84 31.72
C GLU A 441 -15.13 -6.33 33.17
N LYS A 442 -16.07 -7.23 33.51
CA LYS A 442 -16.02 -8.06 34.72
C LYS A 442 -15.78 -9.51 34.32
N GLY A 443 -14.61 -10.06 34.64
CA GLY A 443 -14.34 -11.50 34.51
C GLY A 443 -14.04 -12.00 33.09
N VAL A 444 -13.55 -11.13 32.19
CA VAL A 444 -13.14 -11.48 30.82
C VAL A 444 -11.66 -11.92 30.79
N ASN A 445 -11.29 -12.84 29.90
CA ASN A 445 -9.89 -13.27 29.71
C ASN A 445 -8.96 -12.10 29.34
N GLU A 446 -7.74 -12.08 29.88
CA GLU A 446 -6.71 -11.04 29.60
C GLU A 446 -6.40 -10.88 28.09
N MET A 447 -6.44 -11.97 27.33
CA MET A 447 -6.20 -11.89 25.87
C MET A 447 -7.35 -11.21 25.12
N GLU A 448 -8.59 -11.35 25.58
CA GLU A 448 -9.75 -10.75 24.93
C GLU A 448 -9.87 -9.26 25.28
N THR A 449 -9.57 -8.89 26.52
CA THR A 449 -9.46 -7.48 26.94
C THR A 449 -8.38 -6.76 26.12
N ASP A 450 -7.19 -7.35 25.94
CA ASP A 450 -6.13 -6.74 25.13
C ASP A 450 -6.54 -6.55 23.65
N LYS A 451 -7.29 -7.50 23.08
CA LYS A 451 -7.88 -7.35 21.73
C LYS A 451 -8.87 -6.19 21.67
N ARG A 452 -9.77 -6.06 22.66
CA ARG A 452 -10.75 -4.95 22.72
C ARG A 452 -10.05 -3.60 22.86
N LEU A 453 -9.06 -3.49 23.76
CA LEU A 453 -8.25 -2.27 23.90
C LEU A 453 -7.53 -1.92 22.60
N SER A 454 -7.00 -2.92 21.88
CA SER A 454 -6.34 -2.70 20.59
C SER A 454 -7.32 -2.20 19.52
N LYS A 455 -8.57 -2.69 19.49
CA LYS A 455 -9.62 -2.15 18.60
C LYS A 455 -9.94 -0.68 18.89
N ILE A 456 -10.03 -0.29 20.17
CA ILE A 456 -10.24 1.12 20.58
C ILE A 456 -9.09 1.99 20.07
N VAL A 457 -7.85 1.52 20.21
CA VAL A 457 -6.66 2.25 19.73
C VAL A 457 -6.66 2.36 18.20
N SER A 458 -7.04 1.32 17.47
CA SER A 458 -7.19 1.38 16.01
C SER A 458 -8.24 2.40 15.57
N LEU A 459 -9.40 2.48 16.24
CA LEU A 459 -10.41 3.52 15.97
C LEU A 459 -9.89 4.92 16.31
N PHE A 460 -9.16 5.04 17.42
CA PHE A 460 -8.58 6.30 17.85
C PHE A 460 -7.52 6.83 16.88
N GLN A 461 -6.71 5.96 16.28
CA GLN A 461 -5.74 6.34 15.25
C GLN A 461 -6.40 7.03 14.05
N LEU A 462 -7.65 6.66 13.73
CA LEU A 462 -8.43 7.23 12.62
C LEU A 462 -9.04 8.60 12.95
N LEU A 463 -8.95 9.11 14.18
CA LEU A 463 -9.51 10.43 14.53
C LEU A 463 -8.57 11.60 14.19
N TYR A 464 -9.14 12.66 13.61
CA TYR A 464 -8.48 13.95 13.41
C TYR A 464 -8.50 14.85 14.64
N GLN A 465 -9.49 14.70 15.54
CA GLN A 465 -9.63 15.55 16.73
C GLN A 465 -9.44 14.72 18.01
N ARG A 466 -8.22 14.23 18.23
CA ARG A 466 -7.90 13.33 19.35
C ARG A 466 -7.89 14.06 20.70
N ASP A 467 -7.64 15.36 20.69
CA ASP A 467 -7.75 16.25 21.85
C ASP A 467 -9.17 16.33 22.41
N VAL A 468 -10.19 16.41 21.54
CA VAL A 468 -11.60 16.36 21.93
C VAL A 468 -11.92 15.02 22.61
N PHE A 469 -11.45 13.91 22.03
CA PHE A 469 -11.58 12.59 22.65
C PHE A 469 -10.97 12.56 24.06
N PHE A 470 -9.72 13.02 24.22
CA PHE A 470 -9.05 12.99 25.52
C PHE A 470 -9.75 13.84 26.56
N ARG A 471 -10.38 14.96 26.17
CA ARG A 471 -11.14 15.79 27.10
C ARG A 471 -12.38 15.08 27.64
N HIS A 472 -13.16 14.43 26.78
CA HIS A 472 -14.29 13.60 27.22
C HIS A 472 -13.82 12.39 28.02
N TYR A 473 -12.76 11.71 27.57
CA TYR A 473 -12.18 10.59 28.28
C TYR A 473 -11.68 10.98 29.68
N GLN A 474 -11.05 12.15 29.84
CA GLN A 474 -10.63 12.70 31.13
C GLN A 474 -11.81 12.88 32.09
N LYS A 475 -12.94 13.40 31.61
CA LYS A 475 -14.19 13.54 32.40
C LYS A 475 -14.75 12.18 32.82
N PHE A 476 -14.72 11.18 31.95
CA PHE A 476 -15.17 9.84 32.30
C PHE A 476 -14.20 9.16 33.28
N LEU A 477 -12.90 9.30 33.08
CA LEU A 477 -11.86 8.78 33.96
C LEU A 477 -11.98 9.39 35.37
N SER A 478 -12.15 10.71 35.48
CA SER A 478 -12.33 11.37 36.79
C SER A 478 -13.54 10.80 37.54
N ASN A 479 -14.65 10.58 36.85
CA ASN A 479 -15.85 10.01 37.45
C ASN A 479 -15.65 8.55 37.89
N ARG A 480 -14.94 7.72 37.11
CA ARG A 480 -14.65 6.33 37.49
C ARG A 480 -13.71 6.25 38.71
N LEU A 481 -12.69 7.11 38.73
CA LEU A 481 -11.71 7.20 39.81
C LEU A 481 -12.35 7.67 41.13
N LEU A 482 -13.13 8.76 41.12
CA LEU A 482 -13.71 9.33 42.33
C LEU A 482 -14.87 8.50 42.90
N ASN A 483 -15.67 7.83 42.04
CA ASN A 483 -16.78 6.99 42.47
C ASN A 483 -16.35 5.59 42.94
N GLN A 484 -15.06 5.37 43.19
CA GLN A 484 -14.48 4.12 43.68
C GLN A 484 -14.84 2.88 42.83
N GLN A 485 -14.95 3.02 41.51
CA GLN A 485 -15.05 1.88 40.59
C GLN A 485 -13.66 1.27 40.32
N LEU A 486 -12.89 1.03 41.39
CA LEU A 486 -11.44 0.76 41.41
C LEU A 486 -11.03 -0.61 40.83
N GLN A 487 -11.97 -1.44 40.38
CA GLN A 487 -11.65 -2.80 39.92
C GLN A 487 -10.83 -2.83 38.62
N ASN A 488 -10.64 -1.69 37.92
CA ASN A 488 -10.00 -1.65 36.60
C ASN A 488 -8.83 -0.67 36.41
N ILE A 489 -8.16 -0.22 37.49
CA ILE A 489 -7.01 0.70 37.37
C ILE A 489 -5.90 0.13 36.45
N GLN A 490 -5.69 -1.19 36.46
CA GLN A 490 -4.71 -1.84 35.60
C GLN A 490 -5.07 -1.71 34.11
N LEU A 491 -6.35 -1.86 33.74
CA LEU A 491 -6.78 -1.69 32.35
C LEU A 491 -6.65 -0.23 31.90
N GLU A 492 -6.93 0.73 32.78
CA GLU A 492 -6.68 2.16 32.48
C GLU A 492 -5.20 2.41 32.20
N LYS A 493 -4.30 1.85 33.03
CA LYS A 493 -2.85 1.95 32.83
C LYS A 493 -2.41 1.32 31.50
N GLN A 494 -2.96 0.15 31.16
CA GLN A 494 -2.67 -0.53 29.89
C GLN A 494 -3.16 0.28 28.68
N LEU A 495 -4.38 0.83 28.75
CA LEU A 495 -4.95 1.67 27.68
C LEU A 495 -4.14 2.95 27.48
N LEU A 496 -3.77 3.65 28.56
CA LEU A 496 -2.91 4.83 28.49
C LEU A 496 -1.52 4.50 27.90
N GLN A 497 -0.97 3.32 28.22
CA GLN A 497 0.30 2.87 27.64
C GLN A 497 0.18 2.66 26.13
N LYS A 498 -0.93 2.09 25.63
CA LYS A 498 -1.17 1.95 24.19
C LYS A 498 -1.34 3.32 23.51
N PHE A 499 -2.08 4.26 24.10
CA PHE A 499 -2.17 5.62 23.57
C PHE A 499 -0.80 6.35 23.52
N LYS A 500 0.11 6.03 24.45
CA LYS A 500 1.46 6.62 24.49
C LYS A 500 2.29 6.33 23.25
N GLY A 501 2.06 5.18 22.60
CA GLY A 501 2.68 4.86 21.31
C GLY A 501 2.23 5.79 20.18
N GLU A 502 1.03 6.38 20.26
CA GLU A 502 0.35 7.02 19.13
C GLU A 502 0.32 8.57 19.19
N THR A 503 0.20 9.17 20.38
CA THR A 503 0.01 10.64 20.52
C THR A 503 1.14 11.37 21.26
N GLY A 504 2.17 10.66 21.70
CA GLY A 504 3.25 11.23 22.50
C GLY A 504 2.83 11.49 23.96
N THR A 505 3.72 12.09 24.75
CA THR A 505 3.64 12.03 26.22
C THR A 505 2.73 13.08 26.88
N ASN A 506 2.55 14.26 26.29
CA ASN A 506 2.15 15.45 27.05
C ASN A 506 0.71 15.46 27.58
N VAL A 507 -0.26 14.89 26.85
CA VAL A 507 -1.64 14.79 27.34
C VAL A 507 -1.82 13.57 28.25
N LEU A 508 -1.07 12.51 27.99
CA LEU A 508 -1.10 11.29 28.78
C LEU A 508 -0.48 11.46 30.16
N THR A 509 0.44 12.43 30.34
CA THR A 509 0.98 12.74 31.67
C THR A 509 -0.12 13.23 32.62
N GLN A 510 -1.05 14.08 32.16
CA GLN A 510 -2.16 14.56 32.99
C GLN A 510 -3.06 13.40 33.44
N LEU A 511 -3.47 12.54 32.51
CA LEU A 511 -4.29 11.35 32.80
C LEU A 511 -3.56 10.36 33.73
N SER A 512 -2.26 10.17 33.51
CA SER A 512 -1.42 9.32 34.38
C SER A 512 -1.27 9.91 35.78
N SER A 513 -1.11 11.23 35.88
CA SER A 513 -1.08 11.95 37.16
C SER A 513 -2.39 11.78 37.92
N MET A 514 -3.56 11.80 37.25
CA MET A 514 -4.84 11.52 37.92
C MET A 514 -4.87 10.12 38.56
N ILE A 515 -4.35 9.09 37.88
CA ILE A 515 -4.27 7.74 38.45
C ILE A 515 -3.30 7.70 39.63
N ASN A 516 -2.13 8.33 39.48
CA ASN A 516 -1.12 8.41 40.54
C ASN A 516 -1.62 9.17 41.77
N ASP A 517 -2.38 10.25 41.58
CA ASP A 517 -2.99 11.04 42.65
C ASP A 517 -3.90 10.17 43.53
N ILE A 518 -4.71 9.30 42.92
CA ILE A 518 -5.59 8.36 43.65
C ILE A 518 -4.77 7.29 44.40
N GLU A 519 -3.75 6.73 43.76
CA GLU A 519 -2.86 5.76 44.41
C GLU A 519 -2.11 6.38 45.60
N GLN A 520 -1.61 7.61 45.45
CA GLN A 520 -0.95 8.35 46.53
C GLN A 520 -1.91 8.71 47.65
N SER A 521 -3.13 9.14 47.32
CA SER A 521 -4.17 9.46 48.30
C SER A 521 -4.52 8.23 49.15
N ASN A 522 -4.71 7.08 48.51
CA ASN A 522 -5.02 5.83 49.20
C ASN A 522 -3.87 5.37 50.11
N ARG A 523 -2.61 5.50 49.66
CA ARG A 523 -1.43 5.21 50.49
C ARG A 523 -1.35 6.14 51.70
N PHE A 524 -1.54 7.44 51.48
CA PHE A 524 -1.51 8.44 52.56
C PHE A 524 -2.60 8.17 53.61
N ALA A 525 -3.82 7.81 53.18
CA ALA A 525 -4.91 7.44 54.08
C ALA A 525 -4.57 6.21 54.94
N GLN A 526 -3.93 5.19 54.35
CA GLN A 526 -3.47 3.99 55.07
C GLN A 526 -2.39 4.31 56.10
N ASP A 527 -1.39 5.13 55.73
CA ASP A 527 -0.25 5.46 56.58
C ASP A 527 -0.62 6.33 57.78
N GLN A 528 -1.66 7.16 57.66
CA GLN A 528 -2.01 8.15 58.69
C GLN A 528 -3.14 7.71 59.64
N GLN A 529 -3.83 6.59 59.37
CA GLN A 529 -4.95 6.08 60.20
C GLN A 529 -5.95 7.17 60.65
N ILE A 530 -6.20 8.17 59.81
CA ILE A 530 -6.92 9.41 60.15
C ILE A 530 -8.36 9.12 60.65
N SER A 531 -8.93 7.98 60.24
CA SER A 531 -10.31 7.58 60.55
C SER A 531 -10.52 7.00 61.96
N LYS A 532 -9.49 6.85 62.79
CA LYS A 532 -9.64 6.19 64.11
C LYS A 532 -10.28 7.06 65.19
N ASP A 533 -10.19 8.39 65.08
CA ASP A 533 -10.70 9.34 66.10
C ASP A 533 -12.00 10.05 65.67
N THR A 534 -12.57 9.71 64.51
CA THR A 534 -13.79 10.34 63.98
C THR A 534 -15.03 9.49 64.17
N LYS A 535 -16.20 10.12 64.38
CA LYS A 535 -17.50 9.42 64.51
C LYS A 535 -18.01 8.80 63.20
N PHE A 536 -17.29 9.01 62.10
CA PHE A 536 -17.62 8.55 60.75
C PHE A 536 -16.34 8.25 59.96
N ASP A 537 -16.45 7.39 58.95
CA ASP A 537 -15.34 7.05 58.06
C ASP A 537 -15.09 8.18 57.06
N LEU A 538 -13.86 8.67 57.01
CA LEU A 538 -13.42 9.71 56.06
C LEU A 538 -12.48 9.11 55.02
N ASN A 539 -12.81 9.33 53.74
CA ASN A 539 -11.91 9.08 52.61
C ASN A 539 -11.64 10.39 51.89
N VAL A 540 -10.38 10.82 51.83
CA VAL A 540 -9.96 12.05 51.16
C VAL A 540 -9.13 11.71 49.93
N PHE A 541 -9.48 12.31 48.79
CA PHE A 541 -8.68 12.26 47.58
C PHE A 541 -7.94 13.59 47.39
N LEU A 542 -6.61 13.52 47.32
CA LEU A 542 -5.72 14.64 47.04
C LEU A 542 -5.51 14.71 45.53
N LEU A 543 -6.00 15.79 44.92
CA LEU A 543 -6.03 15.96 43.48
C LEU A 543 -5.06 17.09 43.06
N SER A 544 -4.19 16.83 42.09
CA SER A 544 -3.26 17.83 41.57
C SER A 544 -3.99 18.85 40.68
N GLN A 545 -3.99 20.13 41.09
CA GLN A 545 -4.64 21.20 40.34
C GLN A 545 -4.09 21.29 38.89
N GLY A 546 -4.97 21.39 37.91
CA GLY A 546 -4.62 21.43 36.48
C GLY A 546 -4.54 20.06 35.78
N CYS A 547 -4.54 18.94 36.51
CA CYS A 547 -4.64 17.59 35.92
C CYS A 547 -6.08 17.06 35.90
N TRP A 548 -6.95 17.58 36.76
CA TRP A 548 -8.35 17.15 36.90
C TRP A 548 -9.30 18.14 36.24
N PRO A 549 -10.42 17.67 35.64
CA PRO A 549 -11.39 18.52 34.97
C PRO A 549 -12.33 19.22 35.98
N ILE A 550 -11.76 19.94 36.94
CA ILE A 550 -12.49 20.65 37.99
C ILE A 550 -12.70 22.08 37.51
N THR A 551 -13.92 22.41 37.09
CA THR A 551 -14.26 23.72 36.53
C THR A 551 -14.78 24.70 37.57
N THR A 552 -15.38 24.20 38.66
CA THR A 552 -16.03 25.03 39.67
C THR A 552 -15.57 24.60 41.06
N ILE A 553 -15.02 25.54 41.82
CA ILE A 553 -14.72 25.37 43.24
C ILE A 553 -15.67 26.30 44.00
N LEU A 554 -16.44 25.73 44.93
CA LEU A 554 -17.38 26.48 45.75
C LEU A 554 -16.71 26.78 47.10
N ASP A 555 -16.00 27.91 47.19
CA ASP A 555 -15.19 28.26 48.36
C ASP A 555 -16.00 28.73 49.58
N ASN A 556 -17.26 29.13 49.39
CA ASN A 556 -18.06 29.81 50.43
C ASN A 556 -19.08 28.93 51.16
N VAL A 557 -19.04 27.61 51.01
CA VAL A 557 -20.03 26.71 51.61
C VAL A 557 -19.82 26.60 53.12
N ILE A 558 -20.86 26.90 53.90
CA ILE A 558 -20.88 26.71 55.35
C ILE A 558 -21.11 25.22 55.64
N LYS A 559 -20.18 24.63 56.37
CA LYS A 559 -20.14 23.20 56.70
C LYS A 559 -20.57 22.94 58.15
N PRO A 560 -21.26 21.83 58.43
CA PRO A 560 -21.55 21.41 59.80
C PRO A 560 -20.26 21.29 60.64
N ILE A 561 -20.34 21.64 61.92
CA ILE A 561 -19.17 21.72 62.81
C ILE A 561 -18.43 20.39 62.93
N GLN A 562 -19.15 19.27 62.84
CA GLN A 562 -18.59 17.92 62.89
C GLN A 562 -17.70 17.64 61.68
N ILE A 563 -18.05 18.16 60.51
CA ILE A 563 -17.25 18.02 59.29
C ILE A 563 -16.07 18.99 59.34
N GLN A 564 -16.31 20.23 59.77
CA GLN A 564 -15.28 21.27 59.86
C GLN A 564 -14.06 20.83 60.68
N ASN A 565 -14.27 20.32 61.89
CA ASN A 565 -13.17 19.90 62.77
C ASN A 565 -12.30 18.80 62.14
N VAL A 566 -12.94 17.88 61.39
CA VAL A 566 -12.26 16.77 60.73
C VAL A 566 -11.42 17.28 59.55
N LEU A 567 -11.96 18.20 58.75
CA LEU A 567 -11.23 18.79 57.63
C LEU A 567 -10.01 19.60 58.12
N GLU A 568 -10.18 20.42 59.17
CA GLU A 568 -9.08 21.20 59.76
C GLU A 568 -7.98 20.31 60.34
N ASN A 569 -8.35 19.19 60.97
CA ASN A 569 -7.37 18.22 61.45
C ASN A 569 -6.62 17.57 60.30
N TYR A 570 -7.33 17.17 59.24
CA TYR A 570 -6.71 16.61 58.03
C TYR A 570 -5.73 17.60 57.39
N GLU A 571 -6.12 18.87 57.25
CA GLU A 571 -5.26 19.92 56.70
C GLU A 571 -3.97 20.08 57.52
N LYS A 572 -4.07 20.12 58.86
CA LYS A 572 -2.89 20.21 59.74
C LYS A 572 -1.94 19.03 59.55
N ILE A 573 -2.46 17.80 59.49
CA ILE A 573 -1.66 16.58 59.30
C ILE A 573 -0.97 16.61 57.92
N TYR A 574 -1.70 16.98 56.87
CA TYR A 574 -1.17 16.98 55.51
C TYR A 574 -0.13 18.10 55.30
N LEU A 575 -0.45 19.33 55.70
CA LEU A 575 0.45 20.48 55.56
C LEU A 575 1.70 20.34 56.43
N GLY A 576 1.61 19.69 57.59
CA GLY A 576 2.78 19.38 58.42
C GLY A 576 3.81 18.47 57.74
N LYS A 577 3.40 17.64 56.78
CA LYS A 577 4.29 16.78 55.98
C LYS A 577 4.65 17.37 54.62
N HIS A 578 3.77 18.21 54.07
CA HIS A 578 3.90 18.78 52.74
C HIS A 578 3.90 20.31 52.78
N ASN A 579 5.05 20.87 53.18
CA ASN A 579 5.27 22.31 53.24
C ASN A 579 5.15 22.96 51.86
N GLY A 580 4.55 24.16 51.82
CA GLY A 580 4.42 24.96 50.59
C GLY A 580 3.25 24.57 49.68
N ARG A 581 2.36 23.68 50.12
CA ARG A 581 1.12 23.36 49.41
C ARG A 581 -0.07 24.14 49.99
N ILE A 582 -1.06 24.41 49.14
CA ILE A 582 -2.36 24.96 49.55
C ILE A 582 -3.41 23.91 49.23
N LEU A 583 -4.31 23.66 50.18
CA LEU A 583 -5.44 22.75 50.00
C LEU A 583 -6.71 23.55 49.72
N THR A 584 -7.52 23.06 48.79
CA THR A 584 -8.81 23.63 48.44
C THR A 584 -9.83 22.50 48.35
N TRP A 585 -10.90 22.57 49.15
CA TRP A 585 -11.90 21.51 49.23
C TRP A 585 -12.94 21.62 48.12
N CYS A 586 -13.05 20.58 47.30
CA CYS A 586 -14.03 20.51 46.20
C CYS A 586 -15.29 19.75 46.64
N PHE A 587 -16.20 20.41 47.35
CA PHE A 587 -17.41 19.77 47.90
C PHE A 587 -18.37 19.27 46.82
N ASN A 588 -18.41 19.89 45.65
CA ASN A 588 -19.26 19.48 44.53
C ASN A 588 -18.96 18.08 43.96
N MET A 589 -17.73 17.58 44.15
CA MET A 589 -17.30 16.26 43.64
C MET A 589 -17.29 15.16 44.71
N GLY A 590 -17.63 15.51 45.96
CA GLY A 590 -17.64 14.54 47.05
C GLY A 590 -18.93 13.73 47.13
N GLN A 591 -18.85 12.61 47.83
CA GLN A 591 -19.99 11.74 48.15
C GLN A 591 -19.96 11.35 49.62
N GLY A 592 -21.13 11.04 50.18
CA GLY A 592 -21.28 10.61 51.57
C GLY A 592 -22.43 9.63 51.72
N GLU A 593 -22.33 8.78 52.74
CA GLU A 593 -23.41 7.90 53.16
C GLU A 593 -24.05 8.42 54.45
N LEU A 594 -25.33 8.76 54.38
CA LEU A 594 -26.11 9.23 55.51
C LEU A 594 -27.03 8.13 56.03
N ILE A 595 -27.13 8.03 57.35
CA ILE A 595 -28.11 7.16 58.01
C ILE A 595 -29.29 8.00 58.44
N TYR A 596 -30.40 7.87 57.70
CA TYR A 596 -31.67 8.48 58.06
C TYR A 596 -32.40 7.57 59.05
N LYS A 597 -32.41 7.98 60.33
CA LYS A 597 -33.02 7.24 61.44
C LYS A 597 -34.41 7.78 61.74
N LEU A 598 -35.42 6.94 61.56
CA LEU A 598 -36.79 7.15 62.02
C LEU A 598 -37.07 6.29 63.25
N ALA A 599 -38.11 6.61 64.01
CA ALA A 599 -38.41 5.96 65.30
C ALA A 599 -38.45 4.43 65.24
N ALA A 600 -38.85 3.84 64.11
CA ALA A 600 -38.92 2.38 63.91
C ALA A 600 -37.92 1.82 62.88
N ASP A 601 -37.28 2.66 62.06
CA ASP A 601 -36.59 2.23 60.84
C ASP A 601 -35.31 3.01 60.54
N LYS A 602 -34.34 2.36 59.89
CA LYS A 602 -33.08 2.97 59.43
C LYS A 602 -32.95 2.86 57.91
N TYR A 603 -32.70 3.98 57.25
CA TYR A 603 -32.43 4.05 55.82
C TYR A 603 -31.01 4.58 55.57
N TYR A 604 -30.33 4.01 54.57
CA TYR A 604 -28.99 4.43 54.16
C TYR A 604 -29.11 5.21 52.84
N LEU A 605 -28.71 6.47 52.85
CA LEU A 605 -28.79 7.39 51.72
C LEU A 605 -27.38 7.65 51.20
N ASN A 606 -27.09 7.27 49.96
CA ASN A 606 -25.85 7.67 49.29
C ASN A 606 -26.10 8.98 48.54
N VAL A 607 -25.45 10.06 48.98
CA VAL A 607 -25.70 11.45 48.59
C VAL A 607 -24.40 12.14 48.16
N ASN A 608 -24.48 13.20 47.37
CA ASN A 608 -23.35 14.11 47.16
C ASN A 608 -23.09 14.90 48.46
N THR A 609 -21.87 15.37 48.70
CA THR A 609 -21.54 16.23 49.83
C THR A 609 -22.42 17.48 49.94
N MET A 610 -22.83 18.10 48.82
CA MET A 610 -23.73 19.26 48.85
C MET A 610 -25.12 18.89 49.39
N GLN A 611 -25.65 17.75 48.92
CA GLN A 611 -26.88 17.14 49.42
C GLN A 611 -26.75 16.78 50.91
N MET A 612 -25.59 16.28 51.32
CA MET A 612 -25.29 15.93 52.71
C MET A 612 -25.33 17.16 53.62
N ILE A 613 -24.66 18.24 53.24
CA ILE A 613 -24.62 19.49 54.01
C ILE A 613 -26.03 20.07 54.20
N ALA A 614 -26.81 20.12 53.11
CA ALA A 614 -28.19 20.61 53.17
C ALA A 614 -29.09 19.72 54.04
N PHE A 615 -28.98 18.40 53.92
CA PHE A 615 -29.84 17.47 54.68
C PHE A 615 -29.49 17.43 56.17
N LEU A 616 -28.22 17.62 56.54
CA LEU A 616 -27.79 17.62 57.95
C LEU A 616 -28.41 18.76 58.78
N LEU A 617 -28.85 19.86 58.15
CA LEU A 617 -29.55 20.96 58.82
C LEU A 617 -30.86 20.49 59.47
N PHE A 618 -31.54 19.50 58.88
CA PHE A 618 -32.79 18.96 59.41
C PHE A 618 -32.65 18.21 60.76
N ASN A 619 -31.41 18.04 61.25
CA ASN A 619 -31.19 17.59 62.62
C ASN A 619 -31.43 18.69 63.67
N GLN A 620 -31.39 19.97 63.28
CA GLN A 620 -31.62 21.11 64.17
C GLN A 620 -33.11 21.47 64.26
N ALA A 621 -33.84 21.38 63.14
CA ALA A 621 -35.28 21.59 63.08
C ALA A 621 -35.92 20.70 62.00
N THR A 622 -37.19 20.33 62.16
CA THR A 622 -37.91 19.46 61.23
C THR A 622 -38.45 20.17 59.99
N SER A 623 -38.35 21.49 59.94
CA SER A 623 -38.86 22.32 58.84
C SER A 623 -38.00 23.54 58.58
N PHE A 624 -37.67 23.80 57.32
CA PHE A 624 -36.89 24.97 56.89
C PHE A 624 -37.44 25.55 55.58
N SER A 625 -37.37 26.87 55.40
CA SER A 625 -37.58 27.47 54.08
C SER A 625 -36.32 27.33 53.21
N ILE A 626 -36.50 27.35 51.89
CA ILE A 626 -35.38 27.26 50.93
C ILE A 626 -34.39 28.41 51.15
N LYS A 627 -34.89 29.64 51.37
CA LYS A 627 -34.06 30.80 51.70
C LYS A 627 -33.24 30.59 52.97
N ASN A 628 -33.82 30.03 54.03
CA ASN A 628 -33.09 29.76 55.27
C ASN A 628 -31.97 28.73 55.05
N ILE A 629 -32.23 27.68 54.26
CA ILE A 629 -31.21 26.69 53.90
C ILE A 629 -30.09 27.36 53.08
N GLN A 630 -30.44 28.25 52.15
CA GLN A 630 -29.47 28.99 51.34
C GLN A 630 -28.59 29.90 52.21
N GLU A 631 -29.17 30.65 53.15
CA GLU A 631 -28.42 31.52 54.06
C GLU A 631 -27.51 30.73 55.01
N MET A 632 -28.00 29.59 55.52
CA MET A 632 -27.25 28.73 56.45
C MET A 632 -26.14 27.92 55.78
N THR A 633 -26.29 27.55 54.50
CA THR A 633 -25.29 26.75 53.77
C THR A 633 -24.42 27.58 52.82
N LYS A 634 -24.88 28.78 52.41
CA LYS A 634 -24.28 29.61 51.36
C LYS A 634 -24.07 28.89 50.02
N ILE A 635 -24.87 27.86 49.74
CA ILE A 635 -24.89 27.18 48.44
C ILE A 635 -25.64 28.07 47.44
N ASP A 636 -25.18 28.13 46.20
CA ASP A 636 -25.90 28.89 45.16
C ASP A 636 -27.30 28.30 44.92
N LYS A 637 -28.26 29.15 44.54
CA LYS A 637 -29.67 28.78 44.44
C LYS A 637 -29.88 27.58 43.51
N ILE A 638 -29.24 27.62 42.34
CA ILE A 638 -29.37 26.56 41.31
C ILE A 638 -28.82 25.22 41.83
N ASP A 639 -27.65 25.24 42.46
CA ASP A 639 -27.01 24.04 43.01
C ASP A 639 -27.77 23.47 44.21
N LEU A 640 -28.37 24.35 45.03
CA LEU A 640 -29.19 23.96 46.16
C LEU A 640 -30.50 23.29 45.69
N GLU A 641 -31.20 23.89 44.72
CA GLU A 641 -32.39 23.29 44.11
C GLU A 641 -32.07 21.90 43.56
N ASN A 642 -31.01 21.78 42.75
CA ASN A 642 -30.55 20.50 42.20
C ASN A 642 -30.19 19.47 43.28
N SER A 643 -29.67 19.92 44.43
CA SER A 643 -29.35 19.05 45.57
C SER A 643 -30.59 18.59 46.33
N LEU A 644 -31.64 19.41 46.40
CA LEU A 644 -32.86 19.10 47.16
C LEU A 644 -33.87 18.24 46.38
N ILE A 645 -33.92 18.37 45.05
CA ILE A 645 -34.84 17.63 44.17
C ILE A 645 -34.86 16.12 44.47
N PRO A 646 -33.71 15.41 44.59
CA PRO A 646 -33.72 13.97 44.83
C PRO A 646 -34.42 13.56 46.13
N PHE A 647 -34.31 14.37 47.18
CA PHE A 647 -34.99 14.11 48.46
C PHE A 647 -36.50 14.32 48.36
N VAL A 648 -36.95 15.27 47.54
CA VAL A 648 -38.37 15.54 47.28
C VAL A 648 -38.96 14.45 46.39
N CYS A 649 -38.28 14.07 45.29
CA CYS A 649 -38.73 12.99 44.41
C CYS A 649 -38.94 11.66 45.15
N LEU A 650 -38.06 11.36 46.10
CA LEU A 650 -38.16 10.16 46.94
C LEU A 650 -39.09 10.33 48.15
N LYS A 651 -39.74 11.50 48.31
CA LYS A 651 -40.62 11.82 49.45
C LYS A 651 -39.95 11.71 50.82
N ILE A 652 -38.63 11.91 50.88
CA ILE A 652 -37.88 12.05 52.15
C ILE A 652 -38.12 13.44 52.73
N ILE A 653 -38.20 14.45 51.86
CA ILE A 653 -38.64 15.80 52.18
C ILE A 653 -40.03 16.01 51.56
N GLN A 654 -40.98 16.51 52.34
CA GLN A 654 -42.31 16.91 51.93
C GLN A 654 -42.37 18.40 51.62
N ARG A 655 -43.16 18.74 50.60
CA ARG A 655 -43.43 20.08 50.11
C ARG A 655 -44.91 20.41 50.28
N GLU A 656 -45.22 21.70 50.42
CA GLU A 656 -46.61 22.17 50.42
C GLU A 656 -47.17 22.25 49.00
N LYS A 657 -46.33 22.52 48.00
CA LYS A 657 -46.69 22.44 46.57
C LYS A 657 -46.40 21.04 46.03
N GLN A 658 -47.32 20.49 45.22
CA GLN A 658 -47.20 19.13 44.65
C GLN A 658 -46.23 19.05 43.46
N ASP A 659 -45.83 20.19 42.88
CA ASP A 659 -44.91 20.23 41.74
C ASP A 659 -43.47 19.93 42.20
N VAL A 660 -43.00 18.73 41.84
CA VAL A 660 -41.71 18.17 42.29
C VAL A 660 -40.50 18.93 41.70
N GLU A 661 -40.68 19.60 40.57
CA GLU A 661 -39.57 20.03 39.70
C GLU A 661 -39.33 21.55 39.68
N ASP A 662 -40.16 22.37 40.34
CA ASP A 662 -40.01 23.83 40.31
C ASP A 662 -39.98 24.45 41.73
N PHE A 663 -38.83 25.02 42.11
CA PHE A 663 -38.60 25.73 43.38
C PHE A 663 -38.79 27.25 43.21
N SER A 664 -39.78 27.65 42.40
CA SER A 664 -40.03 29.06 42.05
C SER A 664 -40.33 29.98 43.23
N ASP A 665 -40.70 29.45 44.40
CA ASP A 665 -41.04 30.22 45.59
C ASP A 665 -39.98 30.05 46.69
N GLU A 666 -39.19 31.09 46.92
CA GLU A 666 -38.03 31.08 47.84
C GLU A 666 -38.43 30.92 49.32
N ASN A 667 -39.68 31.22 49.65
CA ASN A 667 -40.23 31.11 51.00
C ASN A 667 -40.93 29.77 51.27
N GLU A 668 -40.94 28.85 50.30
CA GLU A 668 -41.58 27.55 50.48
C GLU A 668 -40.92 26.75 51.62
N VAL A 669 -41.75 26.25 52.54
CA VAL A 669 -41.31 25.49 53.71
C VAL A 669 -41.22 24.00 53.36
N LEU A 670 -40.00 23.47 53.46
CA LEU A 670 -39.69 22.06 53.32
C LEU A 670 -39.79 21.38 54.69
N LYS A 671 -40.54 20.28 54.76
CA LYS A 671 -40.75 19.51 56.00
C LYS A 671 -40.15 18.11 55.87
N LEU A 672 -39.49 17.63 56.92
CA LEU A 672 -38.91 16.29 56.94
C LEU A 672 -40.01 15.23 57.11
N ASN A 673 -40.02 14.18 56.27
CA ASN A 673 -41.04 13.14 56.30
C ASN A 673 -40.76 12.10 57.40
N LEU A 674 -41.31 12.33 58.59
CA LEU A 674 -41.18 11.42 59.73
C LEU A 674 -41.94 10.09 59.55
N GLY A 675 -42.93 10.04 58.66
CA GLY A 675 -43.72 8.83 58.32
C GLY A 675 -43.19 8.09 57.10
N PHE A 676 -41.95 8.35 56.67
CA PHE A 676 -41.40 7.77 55.46
C PHE A 676 -41.24 6.23 55.57
N ASN A 677 -41.84 5.52 54.61
CA ASN A 677 -41.75 4.07 54.51
C ASN A 677 -41.42 3.65 53.06
N ASN A 678 -40.29 2.97 52.88
CA ASN A 678 -39.87 2.43 51.59
C ASN A 678 -39.33 1.00 51.74
N ARG A 679 -39.62 0.14 50.75
CA ARG A 679 -39.10 -1.24 50.70
C ARG A 679 -37.57 -1.25 50.58
N ALA A 680 -36.98 -0.28 49.89
CA ALA A 680 -35.54 -0.16 49.74
C ALA A 680 -34.91 0.55 50.94
N LYS A 681 -34.20 -0.20 51.80
CA LYS A 681 -33.47 0.36 52.95
C LYS A 681 -32.17 1.08 52.56
N LYS A 682 -31.59 0.77 51.39
CA LYS A 682 -30.47 1.51 50.80
C LYS A 682 -30.95 2.26 49.57
N MET A 683 -30.75 3.57 49.52
CA MET A 683 -31.19 4.43 48.42
C MET A 683 -30.01 5.27 47.92
N LYS A 684 -29.90 5.39 46.59
CA LYS A 684 -28.85 6.17 45.94
C LYS A 684 -29.47 7.47 45.41
N LEU A 685 -29.11 8.59 46.03
CA LEU A 685 -29.63 9.94 45.78
C LEU A 685 -28.64 10.80 44.98
N LEU A 686 -27.49 10.25 44.61
CA LEU A 686 -26.56 10.87 43.67
C LEU A 686 -27.31 11.30 42.40
N PRO A 687 -26.96 12.46 41.79
CA PRO A 687 -27.65 13.00 40.64
C PRO A 687 -27.80 11.96 39.51
N ASN A 688 -29.00 11.42 39.36
CA ASN A 688 -29.36 10.49 38.30
C ASN A 688 -30.14 11.30 37.25
N PRO A 689 -29.91 11.14 35.93
CA PRO A 689 -30.75 11.76 34.90
C PRO A 689 -32.26 11.60 35.15
N LYS A 690 -32.70 10.52 35.83
CA LYS A 690 -34.10 10.28 36.22
C LYS A 690 -34.65 11.15 37.37
N MET A 691 -33.80 11.85 38.11
CA MET A 691 -34.13 12.61 39.33
C MET A 691 -33.68 14.07 39.22
N GLN A 692 -33.62 14.59 38.00
CA GLN A 692 -33.25 15.98 37.70
C GLN A 692 -34.46 16.76 37.16
N PRO A 693 -34.53 18.08 37.36
CA PRO A 693 -35.66 18.88 36.91
C PRO A 693 -35.70 18.94 35.38
N LYS A 694 -36.88 18.77 34.76
CA LYS A 694 -37.07 18.92 33.30
C LYS A 694 -37.14 20.40 32.90
N ARG A 695 -36.17 21.22 33.27
CA ARG A 695 -36.11 22.59 32.72
C ARG A 695 -35.57 22.56 31.29
N ILE A 696 -36.27 23.23 30.37
CA ILE A 696 -35.85 23.50 28.98
C ILE A 696 -34.49 24.25 28.94
N SER A 697 -34.06 24.85 30.05
CA SER A 697 -32.76 25.53 30.21
C SER A 697 -31.55 24.60 30.14
N LYS A 698 -31.67 23.29 30.45
CA LYS A 698 -30.49 22.39 30.46
C LYS A 698 -29.92 22.07 29.08
N VAL A 699 -30.74 22.06 28.02
CA VAL A 699 -30.20 21.96 26.65
C VAL A 699 -29.35 23.19 26.34
N LYS A 700 -29.74 24.37 26.84
CA LYS A 700 -28.95 25.59 26.69
C LYS A 700 -27.68 25.57 27.56
N GLU A 701 -27.75 25.10 28.80
CA GLU A 701 -26.60 25.00 29.71
C GLU A 701 -25.60 23.91 29.29
N GLN A 702 -26.04 22.71 28.88
CA GLN A 702 -25.16 21.68 28.33
C GLN A 702 -24.47 22.15 27.05
N ASN A 703 -25.22 22.79 26.14
CA ASN A 703 -24.63 23.39 24.95
C ASN A 703 -23.63 24.49 25.32
N GLN A 704 -23.87 25.28 26.37
CA GLN A 704 -22.94 26.31 26.87
C GLN A 704 -21.67 25.71 27.48
N GLU A 705 -21.77 24.65 28.29
CA GLU A 705 -20.59 23.94 28.82
C GLU A 705 -19.75 23.32 27.71
N GLU A 706 -20.39 22.70 26.72
CA GLU A 706 -19.71 22.14 25.54
C GLU A 706 -19.02 23.23 24.71
N LEU A 707 -19.69 24.37 24.50
CA LEU A 707 -19.11 25.54 23.82
C LEU A 707 -17.88 26.07 24.57
N GLN A 708 -17.98 26.26 25.88
CA GLN A 708 -16.86 26.72 26.71
C GLN A 708 -15.69 25.72 26.68
N GLN A 709 -15.99 24.42 26.70
CA GLN A 709 -14.96 23.38 26.57
C GLN A 709 -14.27 23.44 25.21
N MET A 710 -15.02 23.63 24.12
CA MET A 710 -14.47 23.78 22.78
C MET A 710 -13.61 25.04 22.65
N GLU A 711 -14.01 26.16 23.25
CA GLU A 711 -13.18 27.36 23.31
C GLU A 711 -11.84 27.11 24.03
N GLN A 712 -11.88 26.38 25.14
CA GLN A 712 -10.66 26.02 25.87
C GLN A 712 -9.76 25.08 25.05
N ILE A 713 -10.33 24.11 24.32
CA ILE A 713 -9.59 23.27 23.38
C ILE A 713 -8.93 24.14 22.30
N ASN A 714 -9.68 25.06 21.69
CA ASN A 714 -9.15 25.93 20.64
C ASN A 714 -8.00 26.82 21.14
N LYS A 715 -8.12 27.37 22.35
CA LYS A 715 -7.01 28.10 23.00
C LYS A 715 -5.78 27.21 23.21
N GLN A 716 -5.97 25.95 23.64
CA GLN A 716 -4.85 24.99 23.76
C GLN A 716 -4.21 24.67 22.40
N ARG A 717 -5.01 24.52 21.34
CA ARG A 717 -4.52 24.30 19.97
C ARG A 717 -3.61 25.44 19.50
N GLU A 718 -3.92 26.69 19.86
CA GLU A 718 -3.06 27.85 19.57
C GLU A 718 -1.67 27.69 20.17
N PHE A 719 -1.58 27.35 21.46
CA PHE A 719 -0.30 27.14 22.13
C PHE A 719 0.47 25.95 21.55
N VAL A 720 -0.23 24.87 21.19
CA VAL A 720 0.40 23.71 20.55
C VAL A 720 1.03 24.11 19.22
N VAL A 721 0.29 24.80 18.34
CA VAL A 721 0.81 25.26 17.04
C VAL A 721 1.99 26.21 17.22
N ASP A 722 1.86 27.23 18.08
CA ASP A 722 2.94 28.18 18.35
C ASP A 722 4.21 27.47 18.82
N SER A 723 4.07 26.52 19.76
CA SER A 723 5.21 25.78 20.29
C SER A 723 5.93 24.94 19.22
N GLN A 724 5.18 24.32 18.30
CA GLN A 724 5.78 23.54 17.20
C GLN A 724 6.42 24.44 16.15
N LEU A 725 5.79 25.56 15.79
CA LEU A 725 6.36 26.55 14.87
C LEU A 725 7.67 27.11 15.42
N VAL A 726 7.70 27.56 16.68
CA VAL A 726 8.92 28.07 17.33
C VAL A 726 10.00 26.99 17.42
N ARG A 727 9.64 25.74 17.76
CA ARG A 727 10.60 24.62 17.81
C ARG A 727 11.22 24.35 16.43
N LEU A 728 10.40 24.30 15.38
CA LEU A 728 10.86 24.12 14.00
C LEU A 728 11.80 25.25 13.57
N MET A 729 11.38 26.49 13.78
CA MET A 729 12.14 27.69 13.42
C MET A 729 13.45 27.78 14.18
N LYS A 730 13.45 27.50 15.49
CA LYS A 730 14.67 27.48 16.30
C LYS A 730 15.67 26.42 15.82
N SER A 731 15.18 25.26 15.38
CA SER A 731 16.02 24.15 14.91
C SER A 731 16.64 24.40 13.53
N ARG A 732 15.86 24.95 12.58
CA ARG A 732 16.30 25.13 11.18
C ARG A 732 16.85 26.52 10.89
N LYS A 733 16.56 27.52 11.74
CA LYS A 733 16.87 28.95 11.62
C LYS A 733 16.24 29.65 10.41
N THR A 734 16.20 28.99 9.26
CA THR A 734 15.61 29.48 8.01
C THR A 734 14.77 28.38 7.37
N ILE A 735 13.58 28.68 6.88
CA ILE A 735 12.69 27.69 6.25
C ILE A 735 11.78 28.33 5.20
N LYS A 736 11.41 27.57 4.16
CA LYS A 736 10.42 28.02 3.16
C LYS A 736 8.99 27.88 3.68
N HIS A 737 8.07 28.70 3.18
CA HIS A 737 6.68 28.75 3.61
C HIS A 737 5.96 27.41 3.48
N HIS A 738 5.99 26.79 2.30
CA HIS A 738 5.35 25.49 2.07
C HIS A 738 5.91 24.42 3.01
N GLU A 739 7.24 24.40 3.17
CA GLU A 739 7.93 23.45 4.03
C GLU A 739 7.59 23.68 5.52
N LEU A 740 7.45 24.92 5.97
CA LEU A 740 7.02 25.24 7.34
C LEU A 740 5.60 24.75 7.62
N LEU A 741 4.66 25.02 6.69
CA LEU A 741 3.27 24.57 6.83
C LEU A 741 3.19 23.04 6.90
N GLU A 742 3.85 22.35 5.97
CA GLU A 742 3.82 20.89 5.88
C GLU A 742 4.47 20.23 7.10
N ASN A 743 5.67 20.66 7.49
CA ASN A 743 6.35 20.11 8.67
C ASN A 743 5.57 20.41 9.97
N CYS A 744 4.98 21.60 10.10
CA CYS A 744 4.16 21.93 11.28
C CYS A 744 2.93 21.02 11.36
N GLN A 745 2.24 20.79 10.24
CA GLN A 745 1.07 19.92 10.20
C GLN A 745 1.44 18.46 10.49
N GLN A 746 2.60 17.98 10.03
CA GLN A 746 3.08 16.61 10.30
C GLN A 746 3.51 16.41 11.76
N MET A 747 4.09 17.43 12.41
CA MET A 747 4.52 17.33 13.82
C MET A 747 3.36 17.30 14.81
N ILE A 748 2.20 17.83 14.45
CA ILE A 748 1.02 17.86 15.33
C ILE A 748 0.23 16.57 15.15
N THR A 749 0.32 15.67 16.13
CA THR A 749 -0.32 14.35 16.10
C THR A 749 -1.65 14.29 16.86
N ILE A 750 -1.98 15.32 17.65
CA ILE A 750 -3.14 15.32 18.55
C ILE A 750 -4.40 15.94 17.93
N PHE A 751 -4.22 16.80 16.93
CA PHE A 751 -5.32 17.23 16.06
C PHE A 751 -4.79 17.52 14.66
N LYS A 752 -5.68 17.57 13.67
CA LYS A 752 -5.32 18.02 12.31
C LYS A 752 -5.52 19.54 12.19
N PRO A 753 -4.45 20.36 12.23
CA PRO A 753 -4.57 21.80 12.10
C PRO A 753 -4.99 22.18 10.67
N ASP A 754 -5.85 23.19 10.55
CA ASP A 754 -6.17 23.81 9.27
C ASP A 754 -5.01 24.72 8.82
N ILE A 755 -4.75 24.78 7.51
CA ILE A 755 -3.68 25.60 6.93
C ILE A 755 -3.91 27.08 7.23
N LEU A 756 -5.17 27.53 7.18
CA LEU A 756 -5.52 28.92 7.53
C LEU A 756 -5.20 29.22 9.00
N PHE A 757 -5.44 28.26 9.89
CA PHE A 757 -5.12 28.39 11.31
C PHE A 757 -3.61 28.52 11.53
N ILE A 758 -2.80 27.68 10.88
CA ILE A 758 -1.33 27.78 10.96
C ILE A 758 -0.84 29.13 10.44
N LYS A 759 -1.35 29.60 9.29
CA LYS A 759 -0.99 30.91 8.73
C LYS A 759 -1.28 32.06 9.70
N LYS A 760 -2.46 32.04 10.35
CA LYS A 760 -2.81 33.03 11.37
C LYS A 760 -1.84 33.00 12.55
N ARG A 761 -1.36 31.82 12.96
CA ARG A 761 -0.35 31.69 14.02
C ARG A 761 1.03 32.19 13.59
N ILE A 762 1.42 31.97 12.34
CA ILE A 762 2.67 32.52 11.78
C ILE A 762 2.65 34.06 11.85
N GLU A 763 1.56 34.71 11.43
CA GLU A 763 1.45 36.18 11.54
C GLU A 763 1.57 36.65 13.00
N ASN A 764 0.91 35.96 13.94
CA ASN A 764 1.02 36.27 15.36
C ASN A 764 2.47 36.13 15.89
N LEU A 765 3.22 35.12 15.43
CA LEU A 765 4.62 34.94 15.79
C LEU A 765 5.54 35.99 15.14
N ILE A 766 5.15 36.56 13.99
CA ILE A 766 5.84 37.71 13.39
C ILE A 766 5.59 38.97 14.23
N GLU A 767 4.34 39.23 14.60
CA GLU A 767 3.97 40.37 15.46
C GLU A 767 4.67 40.32 16.82
N ARG A 768 4.88 39.12 17.37
CA ARG A 768 5.60 38.88 18.62
C ARG A 768 7.12 38.77 18.46
N GLU A 769 7.64 39.05 17.27
CA GLU A 769 9.07 39.06 16.95
C GLU A 769 9.81 37.72 17.20
N TYR A 770 9.11 36.58 17.12
CA TYR A 770 9.75 35.26 17.16
C TYR A 770 10.33 34.84 15.80
N ILE A 771 9.74 35.33 14.72
CA ILE A 771 10.12 35.04 13.34
C ILE A 771 9.96 36.29 12.47
N ARG A 772 10.71 36.38 11.37
CA ARG A 772 10.54 37.43 10.36
C ARG A 772 10.56 36.85 8.96
N ARG A 773 9.98 37.57 8.00
CA ARG A 773 10.12 37.25 6.57
C ARG A 773 11.49 37.72 6.06
N ASP A 774 12.02 37.04 5.05
CA ASP A 774 13.20 37.49 4.34
C ASP A 774 12.91 38.79 3.57
N GLU A 775 13.94 39.63 3.42
CA GLU A 775 13.84 40.93 2.75
C GLU A 775 13.69 40.81 1.23
N LYS A 776 14.18 39.71 0.64
CA LYS A 776 14.19 39.47 -0.81
C LYS A 776 13.11 38.47 -1.24
N ASP A 777 12.81 37.47 -0.42
CA ASP A 777 11.78 36.46 -0.72
C ASP A 777 10.79 36.28 0.42
N TRP A 778 9.56 36.75 0.21
CA TRP A 778 8.46 36.62 1.18
C TRP A 778 8.06 35.17 1.50
N ASN A 779 8.50 34.19 0.71
CA ASN A 779 8.28 32.78 1.00
C ASN A 779 9.31 32.17 1.95
N ILE A 780 10.28 32.95 2.46
CA ILE A 780 11.29 32.48 3.39
C ILE A 780 11.09 33.15 4.75
N TYR A 781 11.14 32.35 5.81
CA TYR A 781 11.09 32.80 7.19
C TYR A 781 12.43 32.60 7.89
N HIS A 782 12.79 33.54 8.74
CA HIS A 782 13.96 33.51 9.61
C HIS A 782 13.55 33.53 11.07
N TYR A 783 14.21 32.72 11.90
CA TYR A 783 14.03 32.73 13.34
C TYR A 783 14.75 33.93 13.96
N LEU A 784 14.06 34.64 14.85
CA LEU A 784 14.62 35.70 15.66
C LEU A 784 14.97 35.13 17.03
N ASN A 785 16.22 35.35 17.46
CA ASN A 785 16.79 34.77 18.68
C ASN A 785 16.32 35.52 19.92
#